data_AF-A0A1H6YT19-F1
#
_entry.id   AF-A0A1H6YT19-F1
#
_cell.length_a   1.000
_cell.length_b   1.000
_cell.length_c   1.000
_cell.angle_alpha   90.00
_cell.angle_beta   90.00
_cell.angle_gamma   90.00
#
_symmetry.space_group_name_H-M   'P 1'
#
loop_
_entity.id
_entity.type
_entity.pdbx_description
1 polymer ?
#
loop_
_entity_poly.entity_id
_entity_poly.type
_entity_poly.pdbx_seq_one_letter_code
_entity_poly.pdbx_strand_id
1 'polypeptide(L)'
;MLNLSSNKTVWENIRSELGLSCSEKELLIELNNIGKQIGSRVLILIDAINEGGGADLWYDRIASFINDFLDYPFLGLVLSIRTTYIDYVIPDELLKNSNVSVLNHEGFKGNEYMALKLFCDFHELKQPYFPILAPEFSKPLFLKIICEAVKETEEKTFPQGFQGISSVFRMYIHTLNLKFERKRHEYKNRKIVEKAIHYLAYQCFQKEERFLRLEEAFELFEDKFSQFPHLINDLIEENVFIRRIDYDYENKQNEEVIYFSYERLGDFFIAEDLLNKFETKEDLIVSFQKGGEFGRLIEYTFWHFDGLLEAFSVLLPEKFGLEIYEVFSWVFTDKVSDQFLRKQDEDSVNKFFLDSLNWRAVNSIDNDKITKWFKSGSFNIDYDQYLFKLYELAPVQNHPFNSDRINKIFKGVKMSKRDGFWQRHMLWFCDYNDENVAYPIRRLIDWAWTPNVSKNVDFETARLTAQALVWLLASTHRKLRDQTTKALVNLLEQQPEALISILKTFKNIDDLYILERIYAVAYGCVLRTEKIESVNKIANTVYSYVFKNGTPPNHILLRDYARNIVEYAIYLNPNLKIDLSLVRPPYKSKMPESFPTVEKIKEYELDQESLSFKQNNSRMHNLISFSVLEWDFGRKIIKPALEKFKSESFTFKEEYKLFYRSLNKSQREIVTSFKKYEEMHVRYTKNVPRAKEILGEEKYAFHMSVREDFYQRLLLMSEKYFDTEQMAYLKYKILPYLKSINRKDNRYDNAFDTEPIKRWIVKRVFDLGYDCKLHGEYDDSSERNSNRIENKVERIGKKYQWIAFFEILAMVSDNHEVFEDWTGKSSYYKGPWQMYLRDIDPAFICKDVEEDNKELDYPSEDKKWYDEPVYNNWQENDAQWVDNLLDLPTVKNILEKEDIDGSKWLSLKKMVKWIEPKSIGQDEYDRRRKEVFYMLQGYLVHKKDKSKITKWLSKQNFWGRWMPESSVPLSLINRENFWSPIYKNSEKVRKWETISNTNYKVIIASTDAVGEMSDDKSGAHFYYDMPCKTLFEGLGLKYAPIDGDFINLEGNFVAQNINHRDLLFKKEELLNYLKENNLEIIWTLLGEKMSYNSRDLNNNHFKELSGVFYIENDIVKGDIISFDRE
;
A
#
# COMPACT_ATOMS: atom_id res chain seq x y z
N MET A 1 2.65 -23.96 37.88
CA MET A 1 3.71 -24.62 37.11
C MET A 1 3.72 -26.08 37.53
N LEU A 2 3.68 -27.00 36.56
CA LEU A 2 3.88 -28.44 36.82
C LEU A 2 5.31 -28.61 37.35
N ASN A 3 5.48 -28.88 38.65
CA ASN A 3 6.80 -29.08 39.21
C ASN A 3 7.17 -30.56 39.03
N LEU A 4 7.58 -30.92 37.81
CA LEU A 4 7.85 -32.30 37.42
C LEU A 4 8.96 -32.87 38.30
N SER A 5 8.67 -34.03 38.92
CA SER A 5 9.67 -34.80 39.63
C SER A 5 10.27 -35.83 38.68
N SER A 6 11.61 -35.85 38.60
CA SER A 6 12.37 -36.86 37.83
C SER A 6 12.19 -38.29 38.35
N ASN A 7 11.68 -38.45 39.59
CA ASN A 7 11.40 -39.75 40.21
C ASN A 7 10.03 -40.35 39.82
N LYS A 8 9.23 -39.66 39.00
CA LYS A 8 7.89 -40.10 38.53
C LYS A 8 7.86 -40.13 37.00
N THR A 9 7.06 -41.02 36.41
CA THR A 9 6.77 -40.99 34.97
C THR A 9 6.01 -39.72 34.57
N VAL A 10 6.02 -39.37 33.28
CA VAL A 10 5.28 -38.20 32.75
C VAL A 10 3.80 -38.28 33.13
N TRP A 11 3.15 -39.43 32.93
CA TRP A 11 1.74 -39.62 33.28
C TRP A 11 1.47 -39.62 34.79
N GLU A 12 2.39 -40.08 35.63
CA GLU A 12 2.26 -39.95 37.09
C GLU A 12 2.35 -38.50 37.55
N ASN A 13 3.25 -37.71 36.95
CA ASN A 13 3.31 -36.28 37.22
C ASN A 13 2.01 -35.57 36.81
N ILE A 14 1.51 -35.81 35.58
CA ILE A 14 0.27 -35.21 35.07
C ILE A 14 -0.93 -35.58 35.95
N ARG A 15 -1.12 -36.86 36.28
CA ARG A 15 -2.25 -37.30 37.11
C ARG A 15 -2.16 -36.77 38.53
N SER A 16 -0.96 -36.72 39.11
CA SER A 16 -0.74 -36.20 40.47
C SER A 16 -1.10 -34.72 40.58
N GLU A 17 -0.78 -33.93 39.56
CA GLU A 17 -1.01 -32.48 39.54
C GLU A 17 -2.46 -32.13 39.21
N LEU A 18 -3.09 -32.90 38.31
CA LEU A 18 -4.50 -32.72 37.97
C LEU A 18 -5.46 -33.40 38.97
N GLY A 19 -4.94 -34.13 39.96
CA GLY A 19 -5.76 -34.86 40.95
C GLY A 19 -6.60 -35.98 40.33
N LEU A 20 -6.15 -36.60 39.25
CA LEU A 20 -6.89 -37.60 38.49
C LEU A 20 -6.68 -39.02 39.05
N SER A 21 -7.76 -39.77 39.21
CA SER A 21 -7.74 -41.17 39.68
C SER A 21 -7.88 -42.21 38.57
N CYS A 22 -8.06 -41.80 37.31
CA CYS A 22 -8.22 -42.69 36.16
C CYS A 22 -6.85 -43.13 35.58
N SER A 23 -6.87 -44.17 34.75
CA SER A 23 -5.71 -44.55 33.94
C SER A 23 -5.47 -43.59 32.78
N GLU A 24 -4.24 -43.57 32.24
CA GLU A 24 -3.89 -42.79 31.04
C GLU A 24 -4.80 -43.14 29.84
N LYS A 25 -5.09 -44.43 29.67
CA LYS A 25 -5.91 -44.94 28.57
C LYS A 25 -7.37 -44.51 28.70
N GLU A 26 -7.93 -44.60 29.90
CA GLU A 26 -9.30 -44.12 30.16
C GLU A 26 -9.41 -42.62 29.91
N LEU A 27 -8.41 -41.84 30.34
CA LEU A 27 -8.38 -40.40 30.10
C LEU A 27 -8.38 -40.08 28.61
N LEU A 28 -7.48 -40.68 27.83
CA LEU A 28 -7.38 -40.44 26.39
C LEU A 28 -8.63 -40.90 25.62
N ILE A 29 -9.21 -42.05 25.99
CA ILE A 29 -10.46 -42.55 25.38
C ILE A 29 -11.61 -41.56 25.60
N GLU A 30 -11.81 -41.10 26.84
CA GLU A 30 -12.91 -40.20 27.18
C GLU A 30 -12.74 -38.84 26.50
N LEU A 31 -11.54 -38.26 26.50
CA LEU A 31 -11.28 -37.00 25.81
C LEU A 31 -11.48 -37.14 24.28
N ASN A 32 -11.06 -38.25 23.69
CA ASN A 32 -11.26 -38.50 22.26
C ASN A 32 -12.75 -38.66 21.92
N ASN A 33 -13.53 -39.31 22.79
CA ASN A 33 -14.98 -39.42 22.63
C ASN A 33 -15.66 -38.05 22.72
N ILE A 34 -15.22 -37.18 23.65
CA ILE A 34 -15.69 -35.80 23.75
C ILE A 34 -15.40 -35.03 22.46
N GLY A 35 -14.16 -35.08 21.95
CA GLY A 35 -13.81 -34.43 20.68
C GLY A 35 -14.63 -34.94 19.50
N LYS A 36 -14.87 -36.25 19.44
CA LYS A 36 -15.74 -36.87 18.42
C LYS A 36 -17.18 -36.38 18.50
N GLN A 37 -17.73 -36.19 19.70
CA GLN A 37 -19.09 -35.67 19.89
C GLN A 37 -19.23 -34.21 19.47
N ILE A 38 -18.19 -33.41 19.73
CA ILE A 38 -18.16 -31.98 19.40
C ILE A 38 -17.83 -31.76 17.92
N GLY A 39 -17.21 -32.74 17.25
CA GLY A 39 -16.73 -32.62 15.88
C GLY A 39 -15.43 -31.81 15.76
N SER A 40 -14.67 -31.69 16.85
CA SER A 40 -13.41 -30.94 16.93
C SER A 40 -12.38 -31.66 17.81
N ARG A 41 -11.11 -31.25 17.77
CA ARG A 41 -10.04 -31.87 18.59
C ARG A 41 -10.03 -31.31 20.02
N VAL A 42 -9.78 -32.18 20.99
CA VAL A 42 -9.44 -31.77 22.38
C VAL A 42 -7.92 -31.60 22.49
N LEU A 43 -7.47 -30.45 22.96
CA LEU A 43 -6.04 -30.12 23.07
C LEU A 43 -5.50 -30.42 24.47
N ILE A 44 -4.33 -31.05 24.52
CA ILE A 44 -3.49 -31.19 25.70
C ILE A 44 -2.25 -30.32 25.49
N LEU A 45 -2.09 -29.30 26.34
CA LEU A 45 -1.02 -28.32 26.26
C LEU A 45 -0.07 -28.51 27.45
N ILE A 46 1.20 -28.78 27.19
CA ILE A 46 2.23 -28.88 28.22
C ILE A 46 3.23 -27.75 28.01
N ASP A 47 3.26 -26.84 28.97
CA ASP A 47 4.11 -25.65 28.92
C ASP A 47 5.49 -25.90 29.55
N ALA A 48 6.53 -25.40 28.88
CA ALA A 48 7.92 -25.34 29.30
C ALA A 48 8.49 -26.69 29.77
N ILE A 49 8.51 -27.69 28.87
CA ILE A 49 9.00 -29.04 29.21
C ILE A 49 10.46 -29.09 29.68
N ASN A 50 11.24 -28.04 29.41
CA ASN A 50 12.62 -27.89 29.86
C ASN A 50 12.78 -27.34 31.29
N GLU A 51 11.71 -27.01 32.02
CA GLU A 51 11.79 -26.47 33.39
C GLU A 51 11.66 -27.56 34.47
N GLY A 52 12.13 -27.28 35.69
CA GLY A 52 12.10 -28.22 36.82
C GLY A 52 12.94 -29.50 36.55
N GLY A 53 12.45 -30.67 36.97
CA GLY A 53 13.06 -31.96 36.62
C GLY A 53 12.74 -32.44 35.19
N GLY A 54 12.13 -31.58 34.36
CA GLY A 54 11.70 -31.92 33.00
C GLY A 54 12.87 -32.16 32.04
N ALA A 55 13.95 -31.40 32.19
CA ALA A 55 15.10 -31.48 31.29
C ALA A 55 15.73 -32.89 31.28
N ASP A 56 15.80 -33.55 32.43
CA ASP A 56 16.26 -34.95 32.57
C ASP A 56 15.19 -35.99 32.22
N LEU A 57 13.90 -35.66 32.41
CA LEU A 57 12.79 -36.61 32.30
C LEU A 57 12.36 -36.86 30.84
N TRP A 58 12.34 -35.81 30.03
CA TRP A 58 11.66 -35.83 28.73
C TRP A 58 12.47 -36.51 27.62
N TYR A 59 13.80 -36.38 27.59
CA TYR A 59 14.64 -36.92 26.51
C TYR A 59 14.36 -38.41 26.23
N ASP A 60 14.35 -39.24 27.27
CA ASP A 60 14.12 -40.69 27.16
C ASP A 60 12.63 -41.09 27.04
N ARG A 61 11.70 -40.16 27.28
CA ARG A 61 10.26 -40.48 27.48
C ARG A 61 9.33 -39.83 26.46
N ILE A 62 9.75 -38.75 25.82
CA ILE A 62 8.92 -37.91 24.95
C ILE A 62 8.38 -38.68 23.74
N ALA A 63 9.17 -39.58 23.15
CA ALA A 63 8.75 -40.38 22.02
C ALA A 63 7.61 -41.35 22.39
N SER A 64 7.71 -42.03 23.52
CA SER A 64 6.64 -42.89 24.04
C SER A 64 5.39 -42.07 24.35
N PHE A 65 5.58 -40.92 25.00
CA PHE A 65 4.47 -40.05 25.36
C PHE A 65 3.71 -39.55 24.12
N ILE A 66 4.39 -39.15 23.05
CA ILE A 66 3.74 -38.74 21.80
C ILE A 66 2.99 -39.91 21.14
N ASN A 67 3.57 -41.11 21.16
CA ASN A 67 2.92 -42.29 20.58
C ASN A 67 1.59 -42.63 21.24
N ASP A 68 1.43 -42.36 22.54
CA ASP A 68 0.17 -42.58 23.26
C ASP A 68 -1.00 -41.79 22.65
N PHE A 69 -0.75 -40.71 21.92
CA PHE A 69 -1.80 -39.86 21.32
C PHE A 69 -2.16 -40.28 19.89
N LEU A 70 -1.31 -41.03 19.19
CA LEU A 70 -1.48 -41.32 17.75
C LEU A 70 -2.73 -42.14 17.44
N ASP A 71 -3.18 -42.97 18.37
CA ASP A 71 -4.38 -43.80 18.24
C ASP A 71 -5.71 -43.00 18.41
N TYR A 72 -5.63 -41.72 18.77
CA TYR A 72 -6.77 -40.88 19.15
C TYR A 72 -6.93 -39.66 18.22
N PRO A 73 -7.64 -39.79 17.08
CA PRO A 73 -7.67 -38.77 16.03
C PRO A 73 -8.35 -37.45 16.42
N PHE A 74 -9.14 -37.46 17.50
CA PHE A 74 -9.81 -36.27 18.04
C PHE A 74 -9.03 -35.63 19.21
N LEU A 75 -7.77 -36.02 19.43
CA LEU A 75 -6.86 -35.38 20.37
C LEU A 75 -5.75 -34.62 19.62
N GLY A 76 -5.25 -33.55 20.24
CA GLY A 76 -4.04 -32.86 19.81
C GLY A 76 -3.12 -32.61 20.99
N LEU A 77 -1.82 -32.91 20.83
CA LEU A 77 -0.80 -32.63 21.83
C LEU A 77 0.06 -31.44 21.37
N VAL A 78 0.27 -30.47 22.26
CA VAL A 78 1.19 -29.35 22.04
C VAL A 78 2.14 -29.26 23.22
N LEU A 79 3.43 -29.20 22.92
CA LEU A 79 4.51 -29.06 23.89
C LEU A 79 5.25 -27.75 23.60
N SER A 80 5.58 -26.96 24.62
CA SER A 80 6.45 -25.79 24.46
C SER A 80 7.83 -26.05 25.10
N ILE A 81 8.88 -25.62 24.41
CA ILE A 81 10.28 -25.79 24.81
C ILE A 81 11.10 -24.57 24.40
N ARG A 82 12.08 -24.19 25.22
CA ARG A 82 13.08 -23.19 24.81
C ARG A 82 14.02 -23.75 23.74
N THR A 83 14.30 -22.97 22.70
CA THR A 83 15.17 -23.39 21.57
C THR A 83 16.52 -23.94 22.03
N THR A 84 17.14 -23.33 23.06
CA THR A 84 18.45 -23.75 23.60
C THR A 84 18.42 -25.09 24.34
N TYR A 85 17.24 -25.63 24.63
CA TYR A 85 17.06 -26.92 25.30
C TYR A 85 16.60 -28.03 24.35
N ILE A 86 16.38 -27.74 23.06
CA ILE A 86 15.86 -28.72 22.09
C ILE A 86 16.73 -29.98 22.07
N ASP A 87 18.03 -29.83 21.84
CA ASP A 87 18.97 -30.96 21.71
C ASP A 87 19.14 -31.75 23.01
N TYR A 88 18.76 -31.16 24.15
CA TYR A 88 18.87 -31.78 25.47
C TYR A 88 17.59 -32.51 25.90
N VAL A 89 16.43 -32.08 25.41
CA VAL A 89 15.12 -32.56 25.86
C VAL A 89 14.40 -33.36 24.78
N ILE A 90 14.74 -33.16 23.50
CA ILE A 90 14.11 -33.79 22.35
C ILE A 90 15.17 -34.57 21.55
N PRO A 91 15.02 -35.90 21.40
CA PRO A 91 15.88 -36.69 20.53
C PRO A 91 15.79 -36.27 19.05
N ASP A 92 16.93 -36.24 18.35
CA ASP A 92 17.04 -35.83 16.94
C ASP A 92 16.11 -36.62 16.00
N GLU A 93 15.89 -37.91 16.27
CA GLU A 93 15.00 -38.75 15.45
C GLU A 93 13.55 -38.28 15.51
N LEU A 94 13.15 -37.70 16.64
CA LEU A 94 11.77 -37.24 16.84
C LEU A 94 11.47 -35.97 16.04
N LEU A 95 12.45 -35.06 15.90
CA LEU A 95 12.31 -33.86 15.06
C LEU A 95 12.17 -34.18 13.57
N LYS A 96 12.63 -35.36 13.14
CA LYS A 96 12.51 -35.86 11.76
C LYS A 96 11.25 -36.70 11.54
N ASN A 97 10.46 -36.95 12.59
CA ASN A 97 9.26 -37.76 12.51
C ASN A 97 8.12 -36.99 11.82
N SER A 98 7.57 -37.55 10.75
CA SER A 98 6.44 -36.98 10.00
C SER A 98 5.16 -36.77 10.82
N ASN A 99 5.02 -37.41 11.99
CA ASN A 99 3.89 -37.23 12.89
C ASN A 99 4.06 -36.02 13.83
N VAL A 100 5.22 -35.38 13.85
CA VAL A 100 5.53 -34.22 14.70
C VAL A 100 5.66 -32.98 13.83
N SER A 101 4.95 -31.91 14.20
CA SER A 101 5.09 -30.60 13.58
C SER A 101 5.81 -29.66 14.54
N VAL A 102 6.88 -29.04 14.07
CA VAL A 102 7.67 -28.08 14.87
C VAL A 102 7.36 -26.67 14.39
N LEU A 103 6.95 -25.81 15.31
CA LEU A 103 6.66 -24.41 15.06
C LEU A 103 7.58 -23.54 15.92
N ASN A 104 8.27 -22.60 15.30
CA ASN A 104 9.08 -21.61 16.01
C ASN A 104 8.24 -20.38 16.36
N HIS A 105 8.24 -19.95 17.62
CA HIS A 105 7.51 -18.76 18.05
C HIS A 105 8.39 -17.51 17.97
N GLU A 106 8.13 -16.65 16.98
CA GLU A 106 9.00 -15.50 16.68
C GLU A 106 8.67 -14.21 17.46
N GLY A 107 7.70 -14.27 18.39
CA GLY A 107 7.25 -13.12 19.17
C GLY A 107 6.10 -12.39 18.48
N PHE A 108 6.15 -11.06 18.46
CA PHE A 108 5.17 -10.19 17.79
C PHE A 108 5.60 -9.78 16.38
N LYS A 109 6.53 -10.53 15.78
CA LYS A 109 7.03 -10.26 14.44
C LYS A 109 5.88 -10.19 13.44
N GLY A 110 5.77 -9.07 12.72
CA GLY A 110 4.67 -8.78 11.78
C GLY A 110 3.38 -8.28 12.43
N ASN A 111 3.28 -8.23 13.77
CA ASN A 111 2.11 -7.79 14.53
C ASN A 111 2.47 -6.72 15.59
N GLU A 112 3.59 -6.03 15.43
CA GLU A 112 4.20 -5.15 16.44
C GLU A 112 3.27 -4.01 16.85
N TYR A 113 2.56 -3.39 15.89
CA TYR A 113 1.62 -2.30 16.17
C TYR A 113 0.40 -2.76 16.98
N MET A 114 -0.15 -3.94 16.66
CA MET A 114 -1.26 -4.51 17.43
C MET A 114 -0.80 -4.92 18.83
N ALA A 115 0.39 -5.52 18.95
CA ALA A 115 0.97 -5.85 20.24
C ALA A 115 1.18 -4.60 21.09
N LEU A 116 1.84 -3.56 20.57
CA LEU A 116 2.00 -2.29 21.27
C LEU A 116 0.67 -1.71 21.71
N LYS A 117 -0.34 -1.69 20.84
CA LYS A 117 -1.69 -1.20 21.16
C LYS A 117 -2.24 -1.91 22.40
N LEU A 118 -2.21 -3.24 22.40
CA LEU A 118 -2.68 -4.06 23.52
C LEU A 118 -1.88 -3.81 24.81
N PHE A 119 -0.56 -3.65 24.72
CA PHE A 119 0.27 -3.30 25.87
C PHE A 119 -0.04 -1.90 26.42
N CYS A 120 -0.22 -0.90 25.54
CA CYS A 120 -0.60 0.44 25.95
C CYS A 120 -1.95 0.43 26.66
N ASP A 121 -2.94 -0.26 26.09
CA ASP A 121 -4.28 -0.36 26.65
C ASP A 121 -4.24 -1.07 28.02
N PHE A 122 -3.48 -2.16 28.15
CA PHE A 122 -3.30 -2.89 29.41
C PHE A 122 -2.60 -2.06 30.50
N HIS A 123 -1.56 -1.29 30.15
CA HIS A 123 -0.79 -0.47 31.09
C HIS A 123 -1.37 0.95 31.28
N GLU A 124 -2.49 1.28 30.61
CA GLU A 124 -3.11 2.62 30.57
C GLU A 124 -2.15 3.72 30.09
N LEU A 125 -1.37 3.42 29.05
CA LEU A 125 -0.42 4.33 28.41
C LEU A 125 -1.03 5.04 27.22
N LYS A 126 -0.52 6.23 26.90
CA LYS A 126 -0.86 6.88 25.63
C LYS A 126 -0.11 6.16 24.50
N GLN A 127 -0.86 5.72 23.49
CA GLN A 127 -0.26 5.11 22.31
C GLN A 127 0.66 6.13 21.60
N PRO A 128 1.84 5.70 21.13
CA PRO A 128 2.75 6.58 20.41
C PRO A 128 2.11 7.04 19.10
N TYR A 129 2.11 8.34 18.91
CA TYR A 129 1.67 8.99 17.67
C TYR A 129 2.80 9.12 16.65
N PHE A 130 3.77 8.21 16.70
CA PHE A 130 4.89 8.14 15.79
C PHE A 130 5.10 6.69 15.34
N PRO A 131 5.60 6.46 14.11
CA PRO A 131 5.85 5.11 13.60
C PRO A 131 6.93 4.40 14.43
N ILE A 132 6.70 3.12 14.71
CA ILE A 132 7.69 2.27 15.36
C ILE A 132 8.59 1.71 14.28
N LEU A 133 9.85 2.16 14.28
CA LEU A 133 10.82 1.76 13.26
C LEU A 133 11.91 0.83 13.80
N ALA A 134 11.93 0.55 15.10
CA ALA A 134 12.88 -0.37 15.75
C ALA A 134 12.36 -1.83 15.73
N PRO A 135 13.11 -2.80 15.16
CA PRO A 135 12.70 -4.21 15.13
C PRO A 135 12.48 -4.87 16.50
N GLU A 136 13.05 -4.32 17.57
CA GLU A 136 12.97 -4.83 18.93
C GLU A 136 11.53 -4.87 19.48
N PHE A 137 10.59 -4.12 18.87
CA PHE A 137 9.16 -4.18 19.21
C PHE A 137 8.49 -5.52 18.87
N SER A 138 9.14 -6.34 18.05
CA SER A 138 8.74 -7.74 17.86
C SER A 138 9.02 -8.61 19.10
N LYS A 139 9.84 -8.15 20.06
CA LYS A 139 10.21 -8.92 21.26
C LYS A 139 9.27 -8.59 22.43
N PRO A 140 8.45 -9.54 22.91
CA PRO A 140 7.48 -9.27 23.99
C PRO A 140 8.11 -8.74 25.28
N LEU A 141 9.29 -9.26 25.66
CA LEU A 141 9.99 -8.83 26.86
C LEU A 141 10.44 -7.37 26.78
N PHE A 142 10.96 -6.93 25.63
CA PHE A 142 11.36 -5.54 25.42
C PHE A 142 10.16 -4.60 25.54
N LEU A 143 9.04 -4.95 24.89
CA LEU A 143 7.81 -4.17 24.95
C LEU A 143 7.29 -4.06 26.39
N LYS A 144 7.34 -5.16 27.16
CA LYS A 144 7.02 -5.16 28.59
C LYS A 144 7.90 -4.20 29.37
N ILE A 145 9.22 -4.31 29.24
CA ILE A 145 10.21 -3.47 29.94
C ILE A 145 9.93 -1.98 29.70
N ILE A 146 9.73 -1.59 28.44
CA ILE A 146 9.46 -0.19 28.09
C ILE A 146 8.11 0.26 28.65
N CYS A 147 7.05 -0.53 28.50
CA CYS A 147 5.72 -0.15 28.98
C CYS A 147 5.71 0.01 30.50
N GLU A 148 6.38 -0.88 31.24
CA GLU A 148 6.54 -0.78 32.68
C GLU A 148 7.32 0.47 33.09
N ALA A 149 8.40 0.81 32.36
CA ALA A 149 9.15 2.03 32.62
C ALA A 149 8.33 3.30 32.32
N VAL A 150 7.63 3.36 31.18
CA VAL A 150 6.83 4.52 30.76
C VAL A 150 5.63 4.75 31.67
N LYS A 151 5.04 3.68 32.22
CA LYS A 151 3.90 3.76 33.14
C LYS A 151 4.15 4.65 34.36
N GLU A 152 5.38 4.71 34.83
CA GLU A 152 5.78 5.49 36.00
C GLU A 152 6.13 6.95 35.65
N THR A 153 6.13 7.33 34.36
CA THR A 153 6.27 8.73 33.95
C THR A 153 4.98 9.51 34.17
N GLU A 154 5.09 10.80 34.49
CA GLU A 154 3.91 11.67 34.66
C GLU A 154 3.06 11.75 33.39
N GLU A 155 3.70 11.77 32.22
CA GLU A 155 3.02 11.94 30.93
C GLU A 155 2.41 10.65 30.37
N LYS A 156 2.88 9.48 30.86
CA LYS A 156 2.55 8.12 30.36
C LYS A 156 2.68 8.00 28.83
N THR A 157 3.67 8.67 28.27
CA THR A 157 3.96 8.75 26.83
C THR A 157 5.34 8.19 26.53
N PHE A 158 5.44 7.44 25.44
CA PHE A 158 6.73 6.96 24.97
C PHE A 158 7.59 8.13 24.47
N PRO A 159 8.92 8.12 24.74
CA PRO A 159 9.84 9.08 24.14
C PRO A 159 9.81 8.95 22.62
N GLN A 160 9.74 10.06 21.90
CA GLN A 160 9.66 10.06 20.44
C GLN A 160 10.89 9.38 19.83
N GLY A 161 10.66 8.32 19.04
CA GLY A 161 11.74 7.54 18.44
C GLY A 161 12.65 6.83 19.46
N PHE A 162 12.22 6.65 20.72
CA PHE A 162 12.96 5.95 21.78
C PHE A 162 14.33 6.55 22.14
N GLN A 163 14.45 7.86 21.93
CA GLN A 163 15.64 8.64 22.26
C GLN A 163 15.98 8.57 23.74
N GLY A 164 17.26 8.31 24.03
CA GLY A 164 17.77 8.21 25.39
C GLY A 164 17.37 6.88 26.04
N ILE A 165 17.60 5.75 25.37
CA ILE A 165 17.28 4.41 25.91
C ILE A 165 17.92 4.16 27.27
N SER A 166 19.08 4.79 27.54
CA SER A 166 19.76 4.76 28.84
C SER A 166 18.85 5.25 29.97
N SER A 167 18.02 6.27 29.71
CA SER A 167 17.04 6.79 30.68
C SER A 167 15.90 5.79 30.93
N VAL A 168 15.42 5.12 29.88
CA VAL A 168 14.35 4.11 29.96
C VAL A 168 14.82 2.92 30.80
N PHE A 169 16.05 2.44 30.58
CA PHE A 169 16.64 1.36 31.39
C PHE A 169 16.81 1.76 32.86
N ARG A 170 17.29 2.97 33.14
CA ARG A 170 17.37 3.47 34.53
C ARG A 170 15.99 3.54 35.20
N MET A 171 14.95 3.96 34.48
CA MET A 171 13.57 3.96 34.98
C MET A 171 13.02 2.55 35.22
N TYR A 172 13.31 1.61 34.32
CA TYR A 172 12.93 0.21 34.50
C TYR A 172 13.55 -0.38 35.78
N ILE A 173 14.86 -0.18 36.00
CA ILE A 173 15.53 -0.65 37.21
C ILE A 173 15.00 0.04 38.47
N HIS A 174 14.69 1.33 38.39
CA HIS A 174 14.03 2.01 39.50
C HIS A 174 12.69 1.35 39.85
N THR A 175 11.90 0.99 38.84
CA THR A 175 10.62 0.29 38.98
C THR A 175 10.80 -1.10 39.57
N LEU A 176 11.79 -1.88 39.10
CA LEU A 176 12.13 -3.18 39.67
C LEU A 176 12.55 -3.08 41.13
N ASN A 177 13.37 -2.10 41.50
CA ASN A 177 13.72 -1.87 42.90
C ASN A 177 12.45 -1.67 43.74
N LEU A 178 11.53 -0.78 43.33
CA LEU A 178 10.26 -0.56 44.05
C LEU A 178 9.42 -1.85 44.16
N LYS A 179 9.40 -2.68 43.11
CA LYS A 179 8.72 -3.98 43.13
C LYS A 179 9.36 -4.94 44.14
N PHE A 180 10.68 -5.05 44.15
CA PHE A 180 11.42 -5.93 45.07
C PHE A 180 11.29 -5.44 46.52
N GLU A 181 11.30 -4.13 46.76
CA GLU A 181 11.04 -3.55 48.08
C GLU A 181 9.66 -3.93 48.65
N ARG A 182 8.66 -4.14 47.77
CA ARG A 182 7.33 -4.66 48.15
C ARG A 182 7.32 -6.18 48.30
N LYS A 183 8.12 -6.90 47.52
CA LYS A 183 8.21 -8.37 47.53
C LYS A 183 8.79 -8.88 48.87
N ARG A 184 9.84 -8.24 49.39
CA ARG A 184 10.47 -8.62 50.68
C ARG A 184 10.91 -7.42 51.50
N HIS A 185 10.68 -7.48 52.82
CA HIS A 185 10.99 -6.39 53.75
C HIS A 185 12.50 -6.04 53.80
N GLU A 186 13.37 -7.04 53.66
CA GLU A 186 14.83 -6.88 53.70
C GLU A 186 15.40 -6.03 52.53
N TYR A 187 14.69 -5.94 51.40
CA TYR A 187 15.12 -5.18 50.22
C TYR A 187 14.88 -3.66 50.33
N LYS A 188 14.04 -3.25 51.28
CA LYS A 188 13.54 -1.87 51.42
C LYS A 188 14.65 -0.82 51.53
N ASN A 189 14.59 0.22 50.69
CA ASN A 189 15.53 1.35 50.63
C ASN A 189 17.00 0.96 50.35
N ARG A 190 17.26 -0.24 49.81
CA ARG A 190 18.64 -0.71 49.56
C ARG A 190 19.09 -0.55 48.11
N LYS A 191 18.14 -0.36 47.19
CA LYS A 191 18.34 -0.45 45.72
C LYS A 191 19.06 -1.74 45.33
N ILE A 192 18.60 -2.85 45.89
CA ILE A 192 19.32 -4.12 45.85
C ILE A 192 19.39 -4.72 44.44
N VAL A 193 18.34 -4.51 43.62
CA VAL A 193 18.28 -5.00 42.24
C VAL A 193 19.33 -4.31 41.38
N GLU A 194 19.42 -2.97 41.48
CA GLU A 194 20.43 -2.17 40.78
C GLU A 194 21.84 -2.66 41.13
N LYS A 195 22.15 -2.80 42.43
CA LYS A 195 23.46 -3.31 42.87
C LYS A 195 23.77 -4.72 42.38
N ALA A 196 22.78 -5.61 42.36
CA ALA A 196 22.95 -6.98 41.86
C ALA A 196 23.23 -7.03 40.37
N ILE A 197 22.51 -6.21 39.58
CA ILE A 197 22.71 -6.07 38.14
C ILE A 197 24.13 -5.57 37.85
N HIS A 198 24.53 -4.45 38.45
CA HIS A 198 25.88 -3.90 38.28
C HIS A 198 26.97 -4.89 38.68
N TYR A 199 26.76 -5.63 39.78
CA TYR A 199 27.73 -6.62 40.23
C TYR A 199 27.88 -7.79 39.26
N LEU A 200 26.77 -8.42 38.84
CA LEU A 200 26.81 -9.52 37.87
C LEU A 200 27.43 -9.06 36.55
N ALA A 201 27.03 -7.90 36.05
CA ALA A 201 27.52 -7.37 34.78
C ALA A 201 29.04 -7.12 34.81
N TYR A 202 29.55 -6.56 35.91
CA TYR A 202 30.98 -6.34 36.09
C TYR A 202 31.77 -7.65 36.19
N GLN A 203 31.25 -8.69 36.86
CA GLN A 203 31.89 -10.01 36.89
C GLN A 203 31.97 -10.65 35.50
N CYS A 204 30.88 -10.59 34.73
CA CYS A 204 30.86 -11.07 33.34
C CYS A 204 31.94 -10.38 32.49
N PHE A 205 32.07 -9.05 32.59
CA PHE A 205 33.10 -8.29 31.87
C PHE A 205 34.52 -8.70 32.25
N GLN A 206 34.83 -8.91 33.53
CA GLN A 206 36.17 -9.33 33.96
C GLN A 206 36.58 -10.70 33.41
N LYS A 207 35.61 -11.60 33.28
CA LYS A 207 35.83 -12.94 32.72
C LYS A 207 35.86 -12.98 31.21
N GLU A 208 35.58 -11.86 30.55
CA GLU A 208 35.41 -11.80 29.10
C GLU A 208 34.30 -12.80 28.66
N GLU A 209 33.22 -12.91 29.44
CA GLU A 209 32.05 -13.76 29.18
C GLU A 209 30.74 -12.93 29.24
N ARG A 210 29.65 -13.40 28.61
CA ARG A 210 28.32 -12.74 28.66
C ARG A 210 27.38 -13.34 29.71
N PHE A 211 27.83 -14.39 30.38
CA PHE A 211 27.09 -15.16 31.36
C PHE A 211 28.04 -15.59 32.46
N LEU A 212 27.50 -16.15 33.53
CA LEU A 212 28.26 -16.91 34.51
C LEU A 212 27.67 -18.31 34.63
N ARG A 213 28.49 -19.29 35.01
CA ARG A 213 27.99 -20.61 35.39
C ARG A 213 27.00 -20.45 36.54
N LEU A 214 25.92 -21.23 36.55
CA LEU A 214 24.85 -21.03 37.52
C LEU A 214 25.37 -21.18 38.96
N GLU A 215 26.12 -22.25 39.25
CA GLU A 215 26.71 -22.50 40.56
C GLU A 215 27.62 -21.35 41.00
N GLU A 216 28.48 -20.87 40.10
CA GLU A 216 29.36 -19.73 40.36
C GLU A 216 28.57 -18.45 40.67
N ALA A 217 27.49 -18.18 39.93
CA ALA A 217 26.65 -17.02 40.19
C ALA A 217 25.97 -17.11 41.56
N PHE A 218 25.54 -18.31 41.99
CA PHE A 218 25.04 -18.52 43.35
C PHE A 218 26.12 -18.26 44.39
N GLU A 219 27.35 -18.79 44.22
CA GLU A 219 28.47 -18.55 45.13
C GLU A 219 28.81 -17.05 45.25
N LEU A 220 28.89 -16.34 44.12
CA LEU A 220 29.16 -14.89 44.08
C LEU A 220 28.06 -14.08 44.76
N PHE A 221 26.79 -14.47 44.59
CA PHE A 221 25.67 -13.80 45.24
C PHE A 221 25.60 -14.12 46.73
N GLU A 222 25.91 -15.35 47.14
CA GLU A 222 26.00 -15.72 48.55
C GLU A 222 27.11 -14.97 49.28
N ASP A 223 28.27 -14.78 48.65
CA ASP A 223 29.36 -13.98 49.23
C ASP A 223 28.98 -12.48 49.31
N LYS A 224 28.62 -11.88 48.17
CA LYS A 224 28.40 -10.43 48.07
C LYS A 224 27.10 -9.95 48.72
N PHE A 225 26.06 -10.77 48.65
CA PHE A 225 24.70 -10.46 49.09
C PHE A 225 24.20 -11.44 50.15
N SER A 226 25.09 -11.98 51.00
CA SER A 226 24.78 -12.89 52.12
C SER A 226 23.58 -12.50 53.00
N GLN A 227 23.26 -11.21 53.12
CA GLN A 227 22.10 -10.69 53.86
C GLN A 227 20.76 -10.86 53.11
N PHE A 228 20.78 -11.35 51.87
CA PHE A 228 19.67 -11.43 50.92
C PHE A 228 19.63 -12.79 50.20
N PRO A 229 19.46 -13.92 50.91
CA PRO A 229 19.62 -15.27 50.36
C PRO A 229 18.65 -15.61 49.22
N HIS A 230 17.52 -14.90 49.12
CA HIS A 230 16.53 -15.12 48.07
C HIS A 230 16.75 -14.26 46.82
N LEU A 231 17.74 -13.36 46.81
CA LEU A 231 17.87 -12.31 45.79
C LEU A 231 18.06 -12.87 44.38
N ILE A 232 19.00 -13.81 44.18
CA ILE A 232 19.26 -14.39 42.85
C ILE A 232 18.04 -15.14 42.30
N ASN A 233 17.32 -15.87 43.17
CA ASN A 233 16.10 -16.57 42.78
C ASN A 233 14.98 -15.59 42.43
N ASP A 234 14.79 -14.53 43.23
CA ASP A 234 13.80 -13.49 42.92
C ASP A 234 14.12 -12.76 41.61
N LEU A 235 15.40 -12.54 41.29
CA LEU A 235 15.85 -11.94 40.02
C LEU A 235 15.58 -12.87 38.82
N ILE A 236 15.70 -14.18 39.00
CA ILE A 236 15.35 -15.17 37.98
C ILE A 236 13.83 -15.24 37.79
N GLU A 237 13.06 -15.31 38.88
CA GLU A 237 11.59 -15.34 38.84
C GLU A 237 10.99 -14.10 38.16
N GLU A 238 11.59 -12.93 38.40
CA GLU A 238 11.15 -11.66 37.81
C GLU A 238 11.70 -11.44 36.39
N ASN A 239 12.36 -12.46 35.79
CA ASN A 239 12.98 -12.40 34.48
C ASN A 239 13.95 -11.23 34.33
N VAL A 240 14.70 -10.89 35.40
CA VAL A 240 15.88 -10.01 35.30
C VAL A 240 17.06 -10.82 34.77
N PHE A 241 17.19 -12.06 35.27
CA PHE A 241 18.14 -13.05 34.77
C PHE A 241 17.40 -14.26 34.20
N ILE A 242 17.98 -14.89 33.17
CA ILE A 242 17.46 -16.12 32.55
C ILE A 242 18.53 -17.21 32.64
N ARG A 243 18.08 -18.46 32.71
CA ARG A 243 18.93 -19.66 32.63
C ARG A 243 18.92 -20.24 31.23
N ARG A 244 20.09 -20.66 30.74
CA ARG A 244 20.25 -21.46 29.51
C ARG A 244 21.30 -22.54 29.71
N ILE A 245 21.31 -23.51 28.80
CA ILE A 245 22.42 -24.45 28.68
C ILE A 245 23.44 -23.86 27.71
N ASP A 246 24.71 -23.85 28.12
CA ASP A 246 25.85 -23.52 27.28
C ASP A 246 26.80 -24.73 27.24
N TYR A 247 27.44 -24.96 26.09
CA TYR A 247 28.37 -26.07 25.95
C TYR A 247 29.77 -25.60 26.33
N ASP A 248 30.28 -26.10 27.44
CA ASP A 248 31.68 -25.90 27.83
C ASP A 248 32.57 -26.75 26.91
N TYR A 249 33.24 -26.08 25.97
CA TYR A 249 34.15 -26.73 25.03
C TYR A 249 35.43 -27.28 25.69
N GLU A 250 35.85 -26.74 26.82
CA GLU A 250 37.03 -27.19 27.56
C GLU A 250 36.74 -28.49 28.30
N ASN A 251 35.62 -28.52 29.03
CA ASN A 251 35.22 -29.68 29.82
C ASN A 251 34.36 -30.68 29.04
N LYS A 252 33.93 -30.33 27.81
CA LYS A 252 33.04 -31.10 26.94
C LYS A 252 31.74 -31.51 27.63
N GLN A 253 31.19 -30.59 28.42
CA GLN A 253 29.97 -30.80 29.18
C GLN A 253 29.04 -29.62 28.97
N ASN A 254 27.74 -29.91 28.98
CA ASN A 254 26.72 -28.89 29.02
C ASN A 254 26.62 -28.36 30.45
N GLU A 255 26.71 -27.05 30.62
CA GLU A 255 26.56 -26.39 31.90
C GLU A 255 25.38 -25.42 31.87
N GLU A 256 24.66 -25.32 32.98
CA GLU A 256 23.63 -24.30 33.15
C GLU A 256 24.29 -22.98 33.49
N VAL A 257 23.94 -21.93 32.76
CA VAL A 257 24.51 -20.58 32.90
C VAL A 257 23.41 -19.56 33.13
N ILE A 258 23.75 -18.46 33.83
CA ILE A 258 22.88 -17.32 34.10
C ILE A 258 23.33 -16.11 33.28
N TYR A 259 22.37 -15.41 32.68
CA TYR A 259 22.63 -14.22 31.87
C TYR A 259 21.46 -13.23 31.95
N PHE A 260 21.67 -11.99 31.47
CA PHE A 260 20.63 -10.97 31.44
C PHE A 260 19.48 -11.37 30.51
N SER A 261 18.24 -11.22 30.99
CA SER A 261 17.05 -11.52 30.19
C SER A 261 16.94 -10.69 28.91
N TYR A 262 17.52 -9.49 28.94
CA TYR A 262 17.71 -8.63 27.79
C TYR A 262 19.17 -8.19 27.74
N GLU A 263 19.97 -8.80 26.84
CA GLU A 263 21.43 -8.62 26.78
C GLU A 263 21.84 -7.14 26.73
N ARG A 264 21.17 -6.35 25.89
CA ARG A 264 21.42 -4.91 25.74
C ARG A 264 21.25 -4.15 27.06
N LEU A 265 20.35 -4.56 27.95
CA LEU A 265 20.25 -3.94 29.29
C LEU A 265 21.54 -4.13 30.07
N GLY A 266 22.09 -5.35 30.06
CA GLY A 266 23.35 -5.70 30.70
C GLY A 266 24.50 -4.88 30.12
N ASP A 267 24.64 -4.85 28.80
CA ASP A 267 25.71 -4.11 28.11
C ASP A 267 25.72 -2.62 28.46
N PHE A 268 24.55 -1.99 28.56
CA PHE A 268 24.43 -0.59 28.96
C PHE A 268 24.93 -0.33 30.37
N PHE A 269 24.65 -1.21 31.33
CA PHE A 269 25.12 -1.05 32.70
C PHE A 269 26.62 -1.33 32.82
N ILE A 270 27.15 -2.31 32.09
CA ILE A 270 28.61 -2.55 32.02
C ILE A 270 29.28 -1.30 31.48
N ALA A 271 28.82 -0.78 30.34
CA ALA A 271 29.37 0.44 29.74
C ALA A 271 29.25 1.63 30.71
N GLU A 272 28.11 1.78 31.39
CA GLU A 272 27.88 2.88 32.32
C GLU A 272 28.90 2.88 33.46
N ASP A 273 29.13 1.72 34.10
CA ASP A 273 30.09 1.57 35.19
C ASP A 273 31.53 1.75 34.74
N LEU A 274 31.88 1.16 33.60
CA LEU A 274 33.22 1.27 33.02
C LEU A 274 33.56 2.72 32.67
N LEU A 275 32.58 3.53 32.26
CA LEU A 275 32.77 4.95 31.99
C LEU A 275 32.78 5.80 33.26
N ASN A 276 32.05 5.42 34.32
CA ASN A 276 31.92 6.19 35.56
C ASN A 276 33.23 6.35 36.35
N LYS A 277 34.26 5.54 36.08
CA LYS A 277 35.57 5.66 36.74
C LYS A 277 36.45 6.79 36.21
N PHE A 278 36.09 7.42 35.09
CA PHE A 278 36.88 8.48 34.46
C PHE A 278 36.28 9.86 34.75
N GLU A 279 37.13 10.78 35.22
CA GLU A 279 36.73 12.17 35.53
C GLU A 279 37.04 13.14 34.37
N THR A 280 38.03 12.84 33.53
CA THR A 280 38.46 13.70 32.41
C THR A 280 38.29 13.01 31.06
N LYS A 281 38.11 13.80 29.98
CA LYS A 281 37.99 13.28 28.61
C LYS A 281 39.31 12.71 28.12
N GLU A 282 40.42 13.30 28.56
CA GLU A 282 41.77 12.94 28.18
C GLU A 282 42.12 11.53 28.69
N ASP A 283 41.87 11.25 29.97
CA ASP A 283 42.12 9.93 30.57
C ASP A 283 41.25 8.85 29.90
N LEU A 284 40.00 9.21 29.58
CA LEU A 284 39.09 8.35 28.85
C LEU A 284 39.63 8.02 27.45
N ILE A 285 40.01 9.03 26.65
CA ILE A 285 40.57 8.82 25.31
C ILE A 285 41.82 7.93 25.36
N VAL A 286 42.68 8.10 26.37
CA VAL A 286 43.87 7.24 26.56
C VAL A 286 43.47 5.78 26.78
N SER A 287 42.41 5.50 27.55
CA SER A 287 41.95 4.12 27.79
C SER A 287 41.46 3.40 26.53
N PHE A 288 40.99 4.15 25.52
CA PHE A 288 40.54 3.63 24.22
C PHE A 288 41.65 3.55 23.16
N GLN A 289 42.85 4.10 23.43
CA GLN A 289 43.98 3.96 22.50
C GLN A 289 44.44 2.51 22.38
N LYS A 290 45.17 2.20 21.30
CA LYS A 290 45.77 0.88 21.07
C LYS A 290 46.61 0.42 22.27
N GLY A 291 46.33 -0.77 22.79
CA GLY A 291 46.95 -1.31 24.02
C GLY A 291 46.42 -0.73 25.34
N GLY A 292 45.45 0.19 25.30
CA GLY A 292 44.68 0.64 26.46
C GLY A 292 43.60 -0.38 26.88
N GLU A 293 43.02 -0.18 28.06
CA GLU A 293 42.03 -1.10 28.66
C GLU A 293 40.84 -1.39 27.74
N PHE A 294 40.36 -0.38 27.00
CA PHE A 294 39.24 -0.49 26.06
C PHE A 294 39.69 -0.55 24.60
N GLY A 295 40.94 -0.17 24.29
CA GLY A 295 41.50 -0.31 22.94
C GLY A 295 41.44 -1.74 22.43
N ARG A 296 41.72 -2.71 23.33
CA ARG A 296 41.65 -4.16 23.03
C ARG A 296 40.26 -4.65 22.61
N LEU A 297 39.18 -3.94 22.94
CA LEU A 297 37.81 -4.39 22.66
C LEU A 297 37.50 -4.45 21.15
N ILE A 298 38.30 -3.78 20.32
CA ILE A 298 38.16 -3.81 18.86
C ILE A 298 39.33 -4.54 18.16
N GLU A 299 40.44 -4.80 18.86
CA GLU A 299 41.64 -5.46 18.29
C GLU A 299 41.45 -6.97 18.10
N TYR A 300 40.58 -7.59 18.91
CA TYR A 300 40.28 -9.01 18.82
C TYR A 300 38.97 -9.20 18.07
N THR A 301 39.01 -9.91 16.95
CA THR A 301 37.86 -10.27 16.09
C THR A 301 36.93 -11.26 16.80
N PHE A 302 36.31 -10.82 17.89
CA PHE A 302 35.22 -11.52 18.54
C PHE A 302 34.02 -10.58 18.58
N TRP A 303 32.91 -11.02 17.97
CA TRP A 303 31.55 -10.50 18.10
C TRP A 303 31.05 -10.41 19.56
N HIS A 304 31.90 -10.78 20.51
CA HIS A 304 31.64 -10.91 21.93
C HIS A 304 31.40 -9.57 22.64
N PHE A 305 32.06 -8.49 22.21
CA PHE A 305 31.91 -7.15 22.82
C PHE A 305 31.04 -6.18 22.01
N ASP A 306 30.39 -6.63 20.93
CA ASP A 306 29.56 -5.76 20.07
C ASP A 306 28.50 -4.99 20.86
N GLY A 307 27.79 -5.66 21.77
CA GLY A 307 26.77 -5.01 22.61
C GLY A 307 27.36 -3.92 23.52
N LEU A 308 28.56 -4.16 24.06
CA LEU A 308 29.28 -3.17 24.87
C LEU A 308 29.73 -1.96 24.03
N LEU A 309 30.22 -2.19 22.80
CA LEU A 309 30.62 -1.13 21.86
C LEU A 309 29.40 -0.33 21.36
N GLU A 310 28.25 -0.98 21.16
CA GLU A 310 26.97 -0.32 20.89
C GLU A 310 26.56 0.59 22.07
N ALA A 311 26.68 0.10 23.30
CA ALA A 311 26.37 0.87 24.50
C ALA A 311 27.32 2.07 24.68
N PHE A 312 28.63 1.91 24.46
CA PHE A 312 29.58 3.03 24.44
C PHE A 312 29.23 4.07 23.37
N SER A 313 28.78 3.63 22.19
CA SER A 313 28.37 4.54 21.12
C SER A 313 27.16 5.40 21.50
N VAL A 314 26.36 5.00 22.49
CA VAL A 314 25.27 5.81 23.04
C VAL A 314 25.74 6.67 24.21
N LEU A 315 26.51 6.11 25.14
CA LEU A 315 26.87 6.78 26.39
C LEU A 315 28.03 7.79 26.25
N LEU A 316 28.98 7.58 25.34
CA LEU A 316 30.10 8.51 25.12
C LEU A 316 29.62 9.91 24.66
N PRO A 317 28.68 10.03 23.70
CA PRO A 317 28.10 11.33 23.35
C PRO A 317 27.30 11.94 24.50
N GLU A 318 26.47 11.13 25.19
CA GLU A 318 25.58 11.60 26.26
C GLU A 318 26.35 12.13 27.48
N LYS A 319 27.44 11.46 27.89
CA LYS A 319 28.21 11.82 29.09
C LYS A 319 29.39 12.75 28.81
N PHE A 320 30.09 12.54 27.71
CA PHE A 320 31.37 13.21 27.43
C PHE A 320 31.36 14.03 26.14
N GLY A 321 30.31 13.99 25.33
CA GLY A 321 30.28 14.66 24.03
C GLY A 321 31.34 14.13 23.05
N LEU A 322 31.81 12.90 23.27
CA LEU A 322 32.78 12.20 22.42
C LEU A 322 32.08 11.15 21.58
N GLU A 323 32.55 10.97 20.35
CA GLU A 323 32.03 9.93 19.45
C GLU A 323 32.93 8.69 19.49
N ILE A 324 32.36 7.51 19.21
CA ILE A 324 33.12 6.25 19.23
C ILE A 324 34.31 6.29 18.25
N TYR A 325 34.15 6.93 17.09
CA TYR A 325 35.23 7.10 16.11
C TYR A 325 36.33 8.06 16.56
N GLU A 326 36.08 8.92 17.55
CA GLU A 326 37.11 9.80 18.10
C GLU A 326 37.96 9.08 19.14
N VAL A 327 37.34 8.27 19.99
CA VAL A 327 38.08 7.49 21.00
C VAL A 327 38.87 6.34 20.33
N PHE A 328 38.35 5.78 19.23
CA PHE A 328 39.05 4.80 18.38
C PHE A 328 39.73 5.44 17.16
N SER A 329 40.14 6.71 17.22
CA SER A 329 40.74 7.40 16.05
C SER A 329 41.97 6.68 15.48
N TRP A 330 42.69 5.93 16.32
CA TRP A 330 43.88 5.17 15.91
C TRP A 330 43.55 4.10 14.85
N VAL A 331 42.36 3.49 14.87
CA VAL A 331 41.91 2.47 13.90
C VAL A 331 42.02 2.97 12.45
N PHE A 332 41.69 4.24 12.21
CA PHE A 332 41.71 4.85 10.87
C PHE A 332 43.11 5.30 10.42
N THR A 333 44.06 5.40 11.35
CA THR A 333 45.41 5.93 11.07
C THR A 333 46.49 4.85 11.10
N ASP A 334 46.25 3.76 11.84
CA ASP A 334 47.23 2.70 12.04
C ASP A 334 47.51 1.95 10.75
N LYS A 335 48.78 1.61 10.52
CA LYS A 335 49.26 0.85 9.37
C LYS A 335 49.46 -0.59 9.79
N VAL A 336 48.38 -1.26 10.17
CA VAL A 336 48.38 -2.72 10.38
C VAL A 336 48.82 -3.40 9.07
N SER A 337 49.62 -4.47 9.18
CA SER A 337 50.13 -5.21 8.01
C SER A 337 49.03 -5.94 7.22
N ASP A 338 47.90 -6.22 7.86
CA ASP A 338 46.73 -6.86 7.25
C ASP A 338 45.66 -5.80 6.92
N GLN A 339 45.43 -5.61 5.62
CA GLN A 339 44.46 -4.65 5.10
C GLN A 339 43.00 -5.08 5.32
N PHE A 340 42.73 -6.37 5.43
CA PHE A 340 41.37 -6.90 5.61
C PHE A 340 40.89 -6.66 7.05
N LEU A 341 41.72 -7.00 8.04
CA LEU A 341 41.38 -6.79 9.45
C LEU A 341 41.16 -5.31 9.78
N ARG A 342 42.05 -4.44 9.30
CA ARG A 342 41.87 -2.99 9.46
C ARG A 342 40.53 -2.53 8.86
N LYS A 343 40.16 -3.06 7.69
CA LYS A 343 38.93 -2.65 7.02
C LYS A 343 37.69 -3.07 7.82
N GLN A 344 37.74 -4.25 8.43
CA GLN A 344 36.70 -4.76 9.31
C GLN A 344 36.53 -3.89 10.56
N ASP A 345 37.62 -3.47 11.20
CA ASP A 345 37.56 -2.59 12.39
C ASP A 345 37.00 -1.21 12.03
N GLU A 346 37.46 -0.62 10.91
CA GLU A 346 36.94 0.66 10.40
C GLU A 346 35.42 0.59 10.13
N ASP A 347 34.97 -0.48 9.47
CA ASP A 347 33.56 -0.67 9.13
C ASP A 347 32.73 -0.93 10.42
N SER A 348 33.28 -1.62 11.42
CA SER A 348 32.64 -1.88 12.72
C SER A 348 32.43 -0.59 13.53
N VAL A 349 33.47 0.24 13.67
CA VAL A 349 33.34 1.56 14.34
C VAL A 349 32.27 2.41 13.66
N ASN A 350 32.27 2.47 12.32
CA ASN A 350 31.29 3.22 11.55
C ASN A 350 29.87 2.68 11.73
N LYS A 351 29.71 1.35 11.82
CA LYS A 351 28.42 0.69 12.07
C LYS A 351 27.89 0.99 13.47
N PHE A 352 28.70 0.78 14.53
CA PHE A 352 28.29 1.09 15.91
C PHE A 352 27.89 2.55 16.08
N PHE A 353 28.66 3.46 15.48
CA PHE A 353 28.30 4.88 15.42
C PHE A 353 26.91 5.08 14.77
N LEU A 354 26.68 4.54 13.57
CA LEU A 354 25.43 4.76 12.83
C LEU A 354 24.22 4.13 13.54
N ASP A 355 24.35 2.92 14.07
CA ASP A 355 23.26 2.20 14.75
C ASP A 355 22.89 2.83 16.08
N SER A 356 23.86 3.41 16.79
CA SER A 356 23.60 4.09 18.06
C SER A 356 22.70 5.32 17.94
N LEU A 357 22.57 5.95 16.76
CA LEU A 357 21.73 7.13 16.54
C LEU A 357 20.26 6.91 16.88
N ASN A 358 19.77 5.66 16.80
CA ASN A 358 18.40 5.30 17.17
C ASN A 358 18.13 5.47 18.68
N TRP A 359 19.18 5.38 19.49
CA TRP A 359 19.07 5.16 20.93
C TRP A 359 19.53 6.34 21.77
N ARG A 360 20.26 7.28 21.16
CA ARG A 360 20.81 8.48 21.80
C ARG A 360 19.73 9.51 22.13
N ALA A 361 19.95 10.28 23.19
CA ALA A 361 19.22 11.52 23.41
C ALA A 361 19.54 12.55 22.30
N VAL A 362 18.54 13.25 21.73
CA VAL A 362 18.76 14.17 20.59
C VAL A 362 19.77 15.27 20.87
N ASN A 363 19.78 15.77 22.10
CA ASN A 363 20.69 16.84 22.52
C ASN A 363 22.16 16.39 22.53
N SER A 364 22.46 15.08 22.51
CA SER A 364 23.83 14.57 22.40
C SER A 364 24.29 14.39 20.94
N ILE A 365 23.40 14.58 19.96
CA ILE A 365 23.69 14.35 18.54
C ILE A 365 24.16 15.65 17.88
N ASP A 366 25.47 15.79 17.70
CA ASP A 366 26.08 16.94 17.02
C ASP A 366 26.07 16.77 15.50
N ASN A 367 25.12 17.43 14.83
CA ASN A 367 24.96 17.35 13.38
C ASN A 367 26.19 17.82 12.59
N ASP A 368 26.90 18.85 13.06
CA ASP A 368 28.05 19.42 12.34
C ASP A 368 29.24 18.45 12.42
N LYS A 369 29.46 17.88 13.59
CA LYS A 369 30.48 16.85 13.84
C LYS A 369 30.25 15.62 12.98
N ILE A 370 29.02 15.10 12.95
CA ILE A 370 28.64 13.95 12.12
C ILE A 370 28.78 14.26 10.62
N THR A 371 28.35 15.46 10.20
CA THR A 371 28.46 15.87 8.80
C THR A 371 29.92 16.02 8.35
N LYS A 372 30.84 16.40 9.25
CA LYS A 372 32.28 16.38 8.99
C LYS A 372 32.81 14.95 8.89
N TRP A 373 32.37 14.06 9.78
CA TRP A 373 32.77 12.65 9.74
C TRP A 373 32.38 11.97 8.43
N PHE A 374 31.15 12.17 7.94
CA PHE A 374 30.71 11.63 6.65
C PHE A 374 31.51 12.13 5.44
N LYS A 375 32.30 13.19 5.60
CA LYS A 375 33.17 13.74 4.56
C LYS A 375 34.65 13.41 4.78
N SER A 376 35.01 12.69 5.86
CA SER A 376 36.41 12.52 6.30
C SER A 376 37.22 11.52 5.47
N GLY A 377 36.60 10.78 4.55
CA GLY A 377 37.24 9.67 3.83
C GLY A 377 37.44 8.40 4.67
N SER A 378 37.43 8.52 6.00
CA SER A 378 37.46 7.41 6.97
C SER A 378 36.08 6.83 7.27
N PHE A 379 35.01 7.61 7.03
CA PHE A 379 33.65 7.08 7.06
C PHE A 379 33.37 6.28 5.79
N ASN A 380 33.14 4.98 5.95
CA ASN A 380 32.72 4.09 4.88
C ASN A 380 31.64 3.16 5.39
N ILE A 381 30.45 3.27 4.82
CA ILE A 381 29.35 2.33 5.02
C ILE A 381 28.64 2.13 3.68
N ASP A 382 27.98 0.99 3.53
CA ASP A 382 27.14 0.76 2.37
C ASP A 382 26.08 1.88 2.23
N TYR A 383 25.91 2.39 1.01
CA TYR A 383 25.05 3.56 0.78
C TYR A 383 23.56 3.23 1.02
N ASP A 384 23.16 1.98 0.75
CA ASP A 384 21.81 1.52 1.02
C ASP A 384 21.57 1.43 2.55
N GLN A 385 22.56 1.00 3.34
CA GLN A 385 22.49 1.09 4.82
C GLN A 385 22.37 2.54 5.34
N TYR A 386 23.05 3.50 4.69
CA TYR A 386 22.89 4.91 5.05
C TYR A 386 21.47 5.44 4.76
N LEU A 387 20.92 5.12 3.58
CA LEU A 387 19.54 5.47 3.21
C LEU A 387 18.52 4.79 4.14
N PHE A 388 18.78 3.53 4.50
CA PHE A 388 17.99 2.78 5.47
C PHE A 388 17.87 3.53 6.80
N LYS A 389 19.02 3.95 7.37
CA LYS A 389 19.04 4.70 8.64
C LYS A 389 18.33 6.06 8.52
N LEU A 390 18.44 6.74 7.38
CA LEU A 390 17.72 7.99 7.15
C LEU A 390 16.20 7.79 7.21
N TYR A 391 15.66 6.74 6.60
CA TYR A 391 14.23 6.45 6.66
C TYR A 391 13.78 5.95 8.03
N GLU A 392 14.64 5.21 8.74
CA GLU A 392 14.41 4.79 10.13
C GLU A 392 14.25 5.97 11.11
N LEU A 393 14.95 7.09 10.85
CA LEU A 393 14.91 8.29 11.70
C LEU A 393 14.10 9.44 11.11
N ALA A 394 13.55 9.26 9.90
CA ALA A 394 12.81 10.27 9.16
C ALA A 394 11.66 10.96 9.91
N PRO A 395 10.82 10.25 10.70
CA PRO A 395 9.65 10.84 11.34
C PRO A 395 9.95 11.48 12.71
N VAL A 396 11.20 11.37 13.17
CA VAL A 396 11.58 11.71 14.54
C VAL A 396 11.84 13.21 14.66
N GLN A 397 11.11 13.90 15.55
CA GLN A 397 11.23 15.35 15.70
C GLN A 397 12.59 15.75 16.25
N ASN A 398 13.10 16.89 15.79
CA ASN A 398 14.41 17.47 16.16
C ASN A 398 15.64 16.58 15.88
N HIS A 399 15.47 15.35 15.40
CA HIS A 399 16.57 14.46 15.09
C HIS A 399 17.32 14.94 13.84
N PRO A 400 18.67 15.06 13.85
CA PRO A 400 19.42 15.55 12.69
C PRO A 400 19.32 14.72 11.41
N PHE A 401 18.83 13.48 11.52
CA PHE A 401 18.58 12.53 10.40
C PHE A 401 17.10 12.44 10.01
N ASN A 402 16.26 13.33 10.54
CA ASN A 402 14.86 13.37 10.14
C ASN A 402 14.70 13.71 8.65
N SER A 403 13.45 13.71 8.17
CA SER A 403 13.15 13.89 6.75
C SER A 403 13.61 15.23 6.15
N ASP A 404 13.96 16.24 6.94
CA ASP A 404 14.56 17.48 6.43
C ASP A 404 15.96 17.25 5.87
N ARG A 405 16.74 16.33 6.47
CA ARG A 405 18.02 15.89 5.92
C ARG A 405 17.82 15.15 4.58
N ILE A 406 16.87 14.22 4.53
CA ILE A 406 16.51 13.48 3.30
C ILE A 406 16.16 14.47 2.19
N ASN A 407 15.26 15.40 2.47
CA ASN A 407 14.79 16.40 1.52
C ASN A 407 15.92 17.31 1.02
N LYS A 408 16.83 17.72 1.91
CA LYS A 408 18.02 18.50 1.52
C LYS A 408 18.93 17.72 0.59
N ILE A 409 19.20 16.45 0.88
CA ILE A 409 20.04 15.58 0.04
C ILE A 409 19.37 15.39 -1.32
N PHE A 410 18.10 14.97 -1.35
CA PHE A 410 17.43 14.56 -2.59
C PHE A 410 17.10 15.75 -3.50
N LYS A 411 16.78 16.94 -2.96
CA LYS A 411 16.65 18.17 -3.75
C LYS A 411 17.98 18.68 -4.29
N GLY A 412 19.09 18.38 -3.62
CA GLY A 412 20.43 18.73 -4.09
C GLY A 412 20.86 17.96 -5.33
N VAL A 413 20.11 16.94 -5.74
CA VAL A 413 20.44 16.03 -6.84
C VAL A 413 19.36 16.09 -7.92
N LYS A 414 19.77 16.26 -9.18
CA LYS A 414 18.86 16.23 -10.34
C LYS A 414 18.13 14.88 -10.43
N MET A 415 16.90 14.88 -10.91
CA MET A 415 16.04 13.69 -11.09
C MET A 415 16.80 12.52 -11.71
N SER A 416 17.52 12.74 -12.82
CA SER A 416 18.25 11.66 -13.48
C SER A 416 19.30 10.98 -12.61
N LYS A 417 20.08 11.75 -11.85
CA LYS A 417 21.07 11.23 -10.90
C LYS A 417 20.41 10.55 -9.71
N ARG A 418 19.32 11.13 -9.21
CA ARG A 418 18.55 10.58 -8.09
C ARG A 418 17.95 9.22 -8.45
N ASP A 419 17.30 9.11 -9.61
CA ASP A 419 16.70 7.86 -10.07
C ASP A 419 17.73 6.74 -10.28
N GLY A 420 19.00 7.07 -10.58
CA GLY A 420 20.08 6.09 -10.73
C GLY A 420 20.39 5.29 -9.46
N PHE A 421 20.23 5.89 -8.27
CA PHE A 421 20.45 5.17 -6.99
C PHE A 421 19.13 4.88 -6.24
N TRP A 422 18.17 5.80 -6.31
CA TRP A 422 16.98 5.75 -5.46
C TRP A 422 15.99 4.67 -5.86
N GLN A 423 15.84 4.41 -7.16
CA GLN A 423 14.90 3.38 -7.66
C GLN A 423 15.32 1.97 -7.21
N ARG A 424 16.62 1.70 -7.17
CA ARG A 424 17.18 0.44 -6.69
C ARG A 424 16.93 0.26 -5.19
N HIS A 425 17.22 1.30 -4.40
CA HIS A 425 16.98 1.27 -2.96
C HIS A 425 15.49 1.01 -2.64
N MET A 426 14.58 1.74 -3.28
CA MET A 426 13.14 1.52 -3.09
C MET A 426 12.73 0.09 -3.47
N LEU A 427 13.23 -0.44 -4.59
CA LEU A 427 12.87 -1.78 -5.03
C LEU A 427 13.28 -2.86 -4.02
N TRP A 428 14.45 -2.73 -3.38
CA TRP A 428 14.97 -3.76 -2.47
C TRP A 428 14.52 -3.59 -1.01
N PHE A 429 14.20 -2.37 -0.58
CA PHE A 429 13.92 -2.07 0.83
C PHE A 429 12.49 -1.59 1.11
N CYS A 430 11.55 -1.77 0.17
CA CYS A 430 10.16 -1.33 0.36
C CYS A 430 9.20 -2.36 0.98
N ASP A 431 9.61 -3.62 1.07
CA ASP A 431 8.80 -4.73 1.59
C ASP A 431 9.39 -5.29 2.90
N TYR A 432 9.36 -6.60 3.06
CA TYR A 432 9.85 -7.35 4.21
C TYR A 432 11.14 -8.07 3.81
N ASN A 433 12.04 -8.32 4.77
CA ASN A 433 13.22 -9.15 4.53
C ASN A 433 12.84 -10.65 4.42
N ASP A 434 13.83 -11.52 4.17
CA ASP A 434 13.63 -12.98 4.08
C ASP A 434 13.06 -13.61 5.36
N GLU A 435 13.22 -12.92 6.48
CA GLU A 435 12.63 -13.31 7.75
C GLU A 435 11.21 -12.74 7.94
N ASN A 436 10.60 -12.06 6.96
CA ASN A 436 9.31 -11.40 7.10
C ASN A 436 9.28 -10.23 8.12
N VAL A 437 10.43 -9.57 8.32
CA VAL A 437 10.54 -8.31 9.10
C VAL A 437 10.40 -7.13 8.16
N ALA A 438 9.43 -6.25 8.42
CA ALA A 438 9.19 -5.06 7.61
C ALA A 438 10.39 -4.11 7.62
N TYR A 439 10.83 -3.64 6.45
CA TYR A 439 11.83 -2.58 6.34
C TYR A 439 11.26 -1.20 6.74
N PRO A 440 12.10 -0.18 7.02
CA PRO A 440 11.63 1.14 7.46
C PRO A 440 10.62 1.80 6.51
N ILE A 441 10.80 1.66 5.19
CA ILE A 441 9.85 2.16 4.20
C ILE A 441 8.48 1.51 4.37
N ARG A 442 8.43 0.17 4.50
CA ARG A 442 7.20 -0.60 4.73
C ARG A 442 6.52 -0.15 6.02
N ARG A 443 7.27 -0.05 7.11
CA ARG A 443 6.77 0.38 8.44
C ARG A 443 6.18 1.79 8.41
N LEU A 444 6.80 2.73 7.69
CA LEU A 444 6.27 4.08 7.51
C LEU A 444 4.94 4.08 6.76
N ILE A 445 4.83 3.29 5.69
CA ILE A 445 3.60 3.14 4.91
C ILE A 445 2.50 2.52 5.77
N ASP A 446 2.78 1.43 6.47
CA ASP A 446 1.80 0.75 7.33
C ASP A 446 1.28 1.64 8.46
N TRP A 447 2.18 2.37 9.12
CA TRP A 447 1.79 3.31 10.15
C TRP A 447 0.95 4.46 9.60
N ALA A 448 1.39 5.09 8.51
CA ALA A 448 0.65 6.18 7.86
C ALA A 448 -0.71 5.72 7.30
N TRP A 449 -0.90 4.41 7.12
CA TRP A 449 -2.15 3.81 6.66
C TRP A 449 -2.98 3.17 7.79
N THR A 450 -2.59 3.35 9.06
CA THR A 450 -3.35 2.86 10.22
C THR A 450 -4.63 3.71 10.41
N PRO A 451 -5.78 3.12 10.80
CA PRO A 451 -7.03 3.86 10.99
C PRO A 451 -6.89 5.05 11.96
N ASN A 452 -7.53 6.17 11.63
CA ASN A 452 -7.57 7.41 12.43
C ASN A 452 -6.22 8.10 12.70
N VAL A 453 -5.13 7.70 12.04
CA VAL A 453 -3.80 8.28 12.29
C VAL A 453 -3.77 9.81 12.13
N SER A 454 -4.46 10.37 11.13
CA SER A 454 -4.51 11.82 10.87
C SER A 454 -5.13 12.64 11.98
N LYS A 455 -6.04 12.06 12.78
CA LYS A 455 -6.68 12.75 13.92
C LYS A 455 -5.79 12.75 15.16
N ASN A 456 -4.92 11.76 15.27
CA ASN A 456 -4.15 11.44 16.46
C ASN A 456 -2.72 11.99 16.40
N VAL A 457 -2.14 12.07 15.21
CA VAL A 457 -0.78 12.57 14.97
C VAL A 457 -0.67 14.08 15.18
N ASP A 458 0.44 14.55 15.73
CA ASP A 458 0.78 15.97 15.76
C ASP A 458 1.28 16.48 14.40
N PHE A 459 1.25 17.80 14.22
CA PHE A 459 1.62 18.45 12.96
C PHE A 459 3.03 18.08 12.49
N GLU A 460 4.02 18.06 13.38
CA GLU A 460 5.42 17.95 12.97
C GLU A 460 5.77 16.51 12.60
N THR A 461 5.29 15.52 13.36
CA THR A 461 5.44 14.11 12.98
C THR A 461 4.69 13.80 11.68
N ALA A 462 3.49 14.36 11.47
CA ALA A 462 2.77 14.23 10.20
C ALA A 462 3.55 14.85 9.04
N ARG A 463 4.09 16.06 9.21
CA ARG A 463 4.90 16.76 8.20
C ARG A 463 6.16 15.95 7.86
N LEU A 464 6.91 15.51 8.85
CA LEU A 464 8.18 14.79 8.65
C LEU A 464 7.93 13.44 7.97
N THR A 465 6.94 12.69 8.45
CA THR A 465 6.58 11.39 7.86
C THR A 465 6.11 11.57 6.41
N ALA A 466 5.21 12.51 6.15
CA ALA A 466 4.73 12.79 4.81
C ALA A 466 5.87 13.23 3.87
N GLN A 467 6.80 14.05 4.34
CA GLN A 467 7.94 14.51 3.55
C GLN A 467 8.87 13.37 3.13
N ALA A 468 9.07 12.37 3.99
CA ALA A 468 9.81 11.16 3.64
C ALA A 468 9.03 10.30 2.62
N LEU A 469 7.75 10.04 2.88
CA LEU A 469 6.88 9.24 2.00
C LEU A 469 6.74 9.87 0.60
N VAL A 470 6.73 11.19 0.48
CA VAL A 470 6.64 11.89 -0.82
C VAL A 470 7.80 11.52 -1.76
N TRP A 471 8.99 11.23 -1.25
CA TRP A 471 10.10 10.78 -2.10
C TRP A 471 9.90 9.37 -2.67
N LEU A 472 9.06 8.54 -2.06
CA LEU A 472 8.67 7.23 -2.58
C LEU A 472 7.70 7.34 -3.76
N LEU A 473 7.02 8.49 -3.93
CA LEU A 473 6.14 8.74 -5.08
C LEU A 473 6.89 8.77 -6.43
N ALA A 474 8.22 8.89 -6.39
CA ALA A 474 9.08 8.78 -7.57
C ALA A 474 9.23 7.34 -8.10
N SER A 475 8.79 6.33 -7.34
CA SER A 475 9.05 4.92 -7.62
C SER A 475 8.48 4.45 -8.95
N THR A 476 9.25 3.60 -9.65
CA THR A 476 8.77 2.83 -10.80
C THR A 476 8.07 1.52 -10.40
N HIS A 477 8.10 1.15 -9.12
CA HIS A 477 7.30 0.06 -8.58
C HIS A 477 5.87 0.55 -8.31
N ARG A 478 4.93 0.19 -9.19
CA ARG A 478 3.58 0.81 -9.19
C ARG A 478 2.83 0.58 -7.88
N LYS A 479 2.83 -0.66 -7.35
CA LYS A 479 2.22 -0.99 -6.05
C LYS A 479 2.76 -0.13 -4.91
N LEU A 480 4.08 -0.01 -4.75
CA LEU A 480 4.69 0.88 -3.75
C LEU A 480 4.21 2.33 -3.88
N ARG A 481 4.21 2.87 -5.10
CA ARG A 481 3.77 4.25 -5.38
C ARG A 481 2.29 4.46 -5.02
N ASP A 482 1.43 3.52 -5.37
CA ASP A 482 -0.02 3.59 -5.12
C ASP A 482 -0.33 3.40 -3.63
N GLN A 483 0.29 2.43 -2.96
CA GLN A 483 0.19 2.24 -1.50
C GLN A 483 0.67 3.46 -0.73
N THR A 484 1.80 4.05 -1.14
CA THR A 484 2.28 5.31 -0.56
C THR A 484 1.27 6.44 -0.76
N THR A 485 0.62 6.52 -1.92
CA THR A 485 -0.41 7.53 -2.18
C THR A 485 -1.58 7.39 -1.21
N LYS A 486 -2.09 6.18 -0.98
CA LYS A 486 -3.20 5.94 -0.03
C LYS A 486 -2.79 6.22 1.42
N ALA A 487 -1.58 5.79 1.82
CA ALA A 487 -1.03 6.04 3.15
C ALA A 487 -0.85 7.56 3.41
N LEU A 488 -0.37 8.32 2.42
CA LEU A 488 -0.28 9.77 2.52
C LEU A 488 -1.64 10.45 2.67
N VAL A 489 -2.67 9.97 1.94
CA VAL A 489 -4.04 10.49 2.09
C VAL A 489 -4.57 10.23 3.49
N ASN A 490 -4.44 9.00 3.98
CA ASN A 490 -4.87 8.63 5.33
C ASN A 490 -4.14 9.41 6.43
N LEU A 491 -2.84 9.70 6.24
CA LEU A 491 -2.05 10.52 7.17
C LEU A 491 -2.45 12.00 7.15
N LEU A 492 -2.79 12.55 5.99
CA LEU A 492 -2.94 13.99 5.79
C LEU A 492 -4.38 14.50 5.72
N GLU A 493 -5.39 13.62 5.62
CA GLU A 493 -6.79 14.02 5.41
C GLU A 493 -7.36 14.96 6.49
N GLN A 494 -6.88 14.90 7.73
CA GLN A 494 -7.26 15.84 8.80
C GLN A 494 -6.12 16.80 9.20
N GLN A 495 -5.03 16.84 8.43
CA GLN A 495 -3.80 17.62 8.71
C GLN A 495 -3.52 18.66 7.59
N PRO A 496 -4.41 19.65 7.38
CA PRO A 496 -4.31 20.59 6.26
C PRO A 496 -3.02 21.41 6.27
N GLU A 497 -2.51 21.79 7.45
CA GLU A 497 -1.26 22.54 7.54
C GLU A 497 -0.05 21.71 7.09
N ALA A 498 -0.01 20.43 7.49
CA ALA A 498 1.07 19.53 7.09
C ALA A 498 1.04 19.33 5.57
N LEU A 499 -0.14 19.06 4.99
CA LEU A 499 -0.32 18.96 3.54
C LEU A 499 0.11 20.24 2.80
N ILE A 500 -0.25 21.42 3.30
CA ILE A 500 0.18 22.70 2.71
C ILE A 500 1.69 22.88 2.81
N SER A 501 2.31 22.46 3.91
CA SER A 501 3.76 22.47 4.07
C SER A 501 4.45 21.56 3.04
N ILE A 502 3.91 20.37 2.79
CA ILE A 502 4.36 19.46 1.74
C ILE A 502 4.22 20.09 0.35
N LEU A 503 3.03 20.62 0.00
CA LEU A 503 2.81 21.30 -1.28
C LEU A 503 3.82 22.45 -1.50
N LYS A 504 4.03 23.28 -0.47
CA LYS A 504 5.01 24.38 -0.51
C LYS A 504 6.44 23.87 -0.72
N THR A 505 6.78 22.76 -0.07
CA THR A 505 8.11 22.15 -0.12
C THR A 505 8.41 21.59 -1.51
N PHE A 506 7.45 20.96 -2.18
CA PHE A 506 7.68 20.23 -3.44
C PHE A 506 7.19 20.94 -4.70
N LYS A 507 6.53 22.10 -4.62
CA LYS A 507 5.97 22.82 -5.79
C LYS A 507 6.94 23.05 -6.97
N ASN A 508 8.24 23.11 -6.71
CA ASN A 508 9.29 23.35 -7.71
C ASN A 508 10.22 22.13 -7.91
N ILE A 509 9.79 20.93 -7.52
CA ILE A 509 10.58 19.71 -7.72
C ILE A 509 10.74 19.42 -9.21
N ASP A 510 11.87 18.83 -9.59
CA ASP A 510 12.21 18.51 -10.98
C ASP A 510 11.61 17.17 -11.48
N ASP A 511 10.72 16.56 -10.69
CA ASP A 511 10.14 15.23 -10.93
C ASP A 511 8.61 15.31 -10.98
N LEU A 512 8.07 15.10 -12.18
CA LEU A 512 6.63 15.19 -12.43
C LEU A 512 5.84 13.99 -11.88
N TYR A 513 6.47 12.82 -11.63
CA TYR A 513 5.81 11.71 -10.93
C TYR A 513 5.48 12.11 -9.48
N ILE A 514 6.46 12.71 -8.79
CA ILE A 514 6.24 13.23 -7.43
C ILE A 514 5.17 14.31 -7.47
N LEU A 515 5.31 15.30 -8.36
CA LEU A 515 4.42 16.45 -8.36
C LEU A 515 2.97 16.06 -8.67
N GLU A 516 2.75 15.23 -9.69
CA GLU A 516 1.42 14.69 -10.02
C GLU A 516 0.79 13.99 -8.82
N ARG A 517 1.53 13.07 -8.17
CA ARG A 517 0.99 12.28 -7.06
C ARG A 517 0.76 13.08 -5.79
N ILE A 518 1.53 14.13 -5.52
CA ILE A 518 1.21 15.05 -4.40
C ILE A 518 -0.16 15.73 -4.63
N TYR A 519 -0.48 16.14 -5.87
CA TYR A 519 -1.81 16.70 -6.14
C TYR A 519 -2.91 15.64 -6.10
N ALA A 520 -2.63 14.39 -6.49
CA ALA A 520 -3.56 13.27 -6.26
C ALA A 520 -3.84 13.08 -4.75
N VAL A 521 -2.79 13.05 -3.92
CA VAL A 521 -2.91 13.00 -2.44
C VAL A 521 -3.73 14.17 -1.93
N ALA A 522 -3.44 15.40 -2.37
CA ALA A 522 -4.19 16.58 -1.94
C ALA A 522 -5.67 16.50 -2.32
N TYR A 523 -5.99 15.91 -3.49
CA TYR A 523 -7.36 15.69 -3.91
C TYR A 523 -8.07 14.64 -3.05
N GLY A 524 -7.41 13.51 -2.79
CA GLY A 524 -7.91 12.49 -1.86
C GLY A 524 -8.17 13.06 -0.46
N CYS A 525 -7.27 13.88 0.07
CA CYS A 525 -7.45 14.55 1.37
C CYS A 525 -8.67 15.47 1.36
N VAL A 526 -8.81 16.33 0.34
CA VAL A 526 -9.91 17.29 0.24
C VAL A 526 -11.29 16.59 0.18
N LEU A 527 -11.37 15.41 -0.42
CA LEU A 527 -12.60 14.61 -0.46
C LEU A 527 -12.97 13.93 0.87
N ARG A 528 -12.03 13.89 1.83
CA ARG A 528 -12.15 13.14 3.08
C ARG A 528 -12.09 14.03 4.33
N THR A 529 -11.54 15.24 4.23
CA THR A 529 -11.50 16.18 5.34
C THR A 529 -12.90 16.54 5.84
N GLU A 530 -13.09 16.56 7.16
CA GLU A 530 -14.39 16.86 7.78
C GLU A 530 -14.73 18.36 7.77
N LYS A 531 -13.70 19.22 7.74
CA LYS A 531 -13.83 20.68 7.87
C LYS A 531 -13.77 21.39 6.52
N ILE A 532 -14.82 22.16 6.21
CA ILE A 532 -14.90 22.97 4.99
C ILE A 532 -13.81 24.05 4.97
N GLU A 533 -13.41 24.59 6.12
CA GLU A 533 -12.32 25.56 6.24
C GLU A 533 -10.99 24.99 5.73
N SER A 534 -10.71 23.72 6.04
CA SER A 534 -9.53 23.02 5.55
C SER A 534 -9.55 22.87 4.03
N VAL A 535 -10.70 22.46 3.47
CA VAL A 535 -10.91 22.37 2.01
C VAL A 535 -10.66 23.72 1.34
N ASN A 536 -11.24 24.81 1.88
CA ASN A 536 -11.04 26.16 1.37
C ASN A 536 -9.56 26.58 1.43
N LYS A 537 -8.85 26.26 2.51
CA LYS A 537 -7.44 26.61 2.68
C LYS A 537 -6.53 25.88 1.69
N ILE A 538 -6.77 24.58 1.49
CA ILE A 538 -6.05 23.76 0.51
C ILE A 538 -6.34 24.27 -0.91
N ALA A 539 -7.62 24.49 -1.26
CA ALA A 539 -8.01 24.97 -2.58
C ALA A 539 -7.42 26.34 -2.95
N ASN A 540 -7.39 27.30 -2.01
CA ASN A 540 -6.74 28.58 -2.23
C ASN A 540 -5.23 28.44 -2.45
N THR A 541 -4.58 27.52 -1.74
CA THR A 541 -3.15 27.23 -1.90
C THR A 541 -2.87 26.62 -3.28
N VAL A 542 -3.66 25.62 -3.68
CA VAL A 542 -3.56 24.97 -5.00
C VAL A 542 -3.84 25.97 -6.13
N TYR A 543 -4.89 26.78 -6.01
CA TYR A 543 -5.18 27.84 -6.98
C TYR A 543 -4.01 28.82 -7.13
N SER A 544 -3.41 29.24 -6.01
CA SER A 544 -2.25 30.14 -6.00
C SER A 544 -1.03 29.52 -6.70
N TYR A 545 -0.75 28.24 -6.46
CA TYR A 545 0.44 27.56 -6.99
C TYR A 545 0.29 27.11 -8.44
N VAL A 546 -0.92 26.72 -8.86
CA VAL A 546 -1.15 26.08 -10.16
C VAL A 546 -1.80 27.02 -11.17
N PHE A 547 -2.85 27.77 -10.78
CA PHE A 547 -3.74 28.43 -11.75
C PHE A 547 -3.64 29.96 -11.79
N LYS A 548 -3.29 30.62 -10.67
CA LYS A 548 -3.34 32.08 -10.52
C LYS A 548 -2.55 32.86 -11.59
N ASN A 549 -1.47 32.28 -12.10
CA ASN A 549 -0.63 32.91 -13.13
C ASN A 549 -1.13 32.66 -14.58
N GLY A 550 -2.18 31.85 -14.77
CA GLY A 550 -2.72 31.50 -16.09
C GLY A 550 -1.86 30.55 -16.93
N THR A 551 -0.80 29.97 -16.33
CA THR A 551 0.14 29.04 -16.98
C THR A 551 0.34 27.78 -16.13
N PRO A 552 -0.69 26.94 -15.95
CA PRO A 552 -0.55 25.73 -15.15
C PRO A 552 0.48 24.76 -15.77
N PRO A 553 1.18 23.94 -14.96
CA PRO A 553 2.20 23.00 -15.45
C PRO A 553 1.66 22.11 -16.57
N ASN A 554 2.45 21.88 -17.62
CA ASN A 554 2.08 20.99 -18.73
C ASN A 554 2.08 19.53 -18.26
N HIS A 555 1.05 19.12 -17.54
CA HIS A 555 0.88 17.74 -17.10
C HIS A 555 -0.61 17.45 -16.89
N ILE A 556 -1.18 16.56 -17.70
CA ILE A 556 -2.63 16.43 -17.83
C ILE A 556 -3.32 15.93 -16.55
N LEU A 557 -2.74 14.97 -15.83
CA LEU A 557 -3.29 14.42 -14.58
C LEU A 557 -3.14 15.39 -13.40
N LEU A 558 -1.96 15.99 -13.21
CA LEU A 558 -1.73 17.05 -12.23
C LEU A 558 -2.78 18.17 -12.34
N ARG A 559 -3.04 18.66 -13.56
CA ARG A 559 -4.06 19.69 -13.81
C ARG A 559 -5.45 19.20 -13.43
N ASP A 560 -5.78 17.93 -13.68
CA ASP A 560 -7.05 17.34 -13.30
C ASP A 560 -7.21 17.31 -11.78
N TYR A 561 -6.26 16.75 -11.04
CA TYR A 561 -6.33 16.72 -9.58
C TYR A 561 -6.40 18.14 -8.98
N ALA A 562 -5.55 19.06 -9.44
CA ALA A 562 -5.54 20.44 -8.98
C ALA A 562 -6.87 21.16 -9.27
N ARG A 563 -7.46 20.93 -10.45
CA ARG A 563 -8.76 21.49 -10.83
C ARG A 563 -9.88 20.94 -9.94
N ASN A 564 -9.92 19.63 -9.73
CA ASN A 564 -10.99 19.01 -8.96
C ASN A 564 -10.95 19.42 -7.48
N ILE A 565 -9.77 19.65 -6.90
CA ILE A 565 -9.63 20.28 -5.57
C ILE A 565 -10.37 21.63 -5.51
N VAL A 566 -10.14 22.49 -6.50
CA VAL A 566 -10.74 23.83 -6.55
C VAL A 566 -12.24 23.77 -6.84
N GLU A 567 -12.67 22.92 -7.79
CA GLU A 567 -14.10 22.78 -8.10
C GLU A 567 -14.89 22.15 -6.95
N TYR A 568 -14.30 21.22 -6.19
CA TYR A 568 -14.93 20.68 -4.98
C TYR A 568 -15.11 21.74 -3.90
N ALA A 569 -14.10 22.57 -3.67
CA ALA A 569 -14.21 23.67 -2.71
C ALA A 569 -15.30 24.68 -3.12
N ILE A 570 -15.46 24.96 -4.41
CA ILE A 570 -16.55 25.82 -4.92
C ILE A 570 -17.91 25.15 -4.79
N TYR A 571 -17.98 23.83 -4.98
CA TYR A 571 -19.20 23.06 -4.76
C TYR A 571 -19.68 23.16 -3.30
N LEU A 572 -18.76 23.02 -2.34
CA LEU A 572 -19.07 23.16 -0.91
C LEU A 572 -19.28 24.61 -0.47
N ASN A 573 -18.56 25.56 -1.09
CA ASN A 573 -18.64 26.98 -0.78
C ASN A 573 -18.70 27.83 -2.06
N PRO A 574 -19.91 28.12 -2.58
CA PRO A 574 -20.09 28.92 -3.80
C PRO A 574 -19.54 30.35 -3.72
N ASN A 575 -19.25 30.86 -2.52
CA ASN A 575 -18.75 32.22 -2.30
C ASN A 575 -17.22 32.33 -2.37
N LEU A 576 -16.49 31.24 -2.66
CA LEU A 576 -15.04 31.23 -2.74
C LEU A 576 -14.56 32.10 -3.92
N LYS A 577 -13.70 33.10 -3.63
CA LYS A 577 -13.23 34.08 -4.61
C LYS A 577 -12.11 33.52 -5.51
N ILE A 578 -12.48 32.69 -6.48
CA ILE A 578 -11.58 32.07 -7.45
C ILE A 578 -12.07 32.32 -8.88
N ASP A 579 -11.16 32.63 -9.80
CA ASP A 579 -11.48 32.75 -11.23
C ASP A 579 -11.49 31.37 -11.89
N LEU A 580 -12.69 30.81 -12.07
CA LEU A 580 -12.91 29.51 -12.72
C LEU A 580 -12.41 29.46 -14.17
N SER A 581 -12.25 30.60 -14.85
CA SER A 581 -11.73 30.63 -16.23
C SER A 581 -10.25 30.26 -16.32
N LEU A 582 -9.49 30.40 -15.22
CA LEU A 582 -8.10 29.96 -15.13
C LEU A 582 -7.97 28.48 -14.72
N VAL A 583 -9.03 27.91 -14.14
CA VAL A 583 -9.06 26.57 -13.54
C VAL A 583 -9.59 25.52 -14.53
N ARG A 584 -10.40 25.94 -15.52
CA ARG A 584 -11.02 25.04 -16.50
C ARG A 584 -10.28 25.08 -17.84
N PRO A 585 -10.09 23.93 -18.53
CA PRO A 585 -9.53 23.89 -19.87
C PRO A 585 -10.47 24.54 -20.93
N PRO A 586 -9.97 24.87 -22.13
CA PRO A 586 -8.58 24.72 -22.57
C PRO A 586 -7.65 25.73 -21.90
N TYR A 587 -6.49 25.27 -21.45
CA TYR A 587 -5.44 26.15 -20.95
C TYR A 587 -4.64 26.73 -22.12
N LYS A 588 -3.74 27.69 -21.87
CA LYS A 588 -3.03 28.44 -22.93
C LYS A 588 -1.66 27.84 -23.29
N SER A 589 -1.45 26.54 -23.10
CA SER A 589 -0.17 25.90 -23.45
C SER A 589 0.05 25.87 -24.96
N LYS A 590 1.27 26.15 -25.38
CA LYS A 590 1.65 26.12 -26.80
C LYS A 590 2.18 24.75 -27.18
N MET A 591 1.89 24.33 -28.41
CA MET A 591 2.55 23.18 -29.03
C MET A 591 4.05 23.48 -29.26
N PRO A 592 4.93 22.46 -29.32
CA PRO A 592 6.32 22.63 -29.71
C PRO A 592 6.45 23.39 -31.03
N GLU A 593 7.42 24.31 -31.13
CA GLU A 593 7.61 25.11 -32.35
C GLU A 593 7.92 24.23 -33.56
N SER A 594 8.72 23.19 -33.35
CA SER A 594 9.07 22.15 -34.31
C SER A 594 9.11 20.76 -33.66
N PHE A 595 8.94 19.73 -34.49
CA PHE A 595 9.06 18.33 -34.08
C PHE A 595 10.37 17.74 -34.60
N PRO A 596 11.04 16.82 -33.87
CA PRO A 596 12.26 16.17 -34.35
C PRO A 596 12.03 15.40 -35.65
N THR A 597 13.03 15.39 -36.54
CA THR A 597 13.01 14.55 -37.75
C THR A 597 13.41 13.11 -37.43
N VAL A 598 13.24 12.19 -38.38
CA VAL A 598 13.66 10.79 -38.21
C VAL A 598 15.18 10.72 -38.04
N GLU A 599 15.93 11.50 -38.82
CA GLU A 599 17.40 11.57 -38.76
C GLU A 599 17.86 12.05 -37.39
N LYS A 600 17.19 13.06 -36.82
CA LYS A 600 17.51 13.58 -35.49
C LYS A 600 17.26 12.55 -34.38
N ILE A 601 16.27 11.68 -34.55
CA ILE A 601 16.02 10.59 -33.59
C ILE A 601 17.04 9.47 -33.70
N LYS A 602 17.51 9.16 -34.92
CA LYS A 602 18.60 8.19 -35.13
C LYS A 602 19.91 8.59 -34.45
N GLU A 603 20.15 9.89 -34.23
CA GLU A 603 21.32 10.35 -33.45
C GLU A 603 21.32 9.86 -31.99
N TYR A 604 20.16 9.48 -31.45
CA TYR A 604 20.05 8.90 -30.10
C TYR A 604 20.19 7.37 -30.10
N GLU A 605 20.26 6.72 -31.27
CA GLU A 605 20.41 5.26 -31.33
C GLU A 605 21.88 4.87 -31.25
N LEU A 606 22.20 3.94 -30.35
CA LEU A 606 23.53 3.37 -30.23
C LEU A 606 23.71 2.23 -31.24
N ASP A 607 24.89 2.17 -31.87
CA ASP A 607 25.24 1.14 -32.85
C ASP A 607 25.26 -0.26 -32.23
N GLN A 608 24.36 -1.12 -32.71
CA GLN A 608 24.17 -2.49 -32.22
C GLN A 608 25.35 -3.41 -32.55
N GLU A 609 26.15 -3.10 -33.57
CA GLU A 609 27.28 -3.92 -34.02
C GLU A 609 28.59 -3.59 -33.27
N SER A 610 28.59 -2.54 -32.44
CA SER A 610 29.77 -2.15 -31.66
C SER A 610 30.04 -3.12 -30.49
N LEU A 611 31.31 -3.48 -30.28
CA LEU A 611 31.75 -4.33 -29.15
C LEU A 611 31.36 -3.77 -27.77
N SER A 612 31.23 -2.44 -27.65
CA SER A 612 30.80 -1.73 -26.43
C SER A 612 29.29 -1.77 -26.19
N PHE A 613 28.48 -2.20 -27.17
CA PHE A 613 27.02 -2.26 -27.07
C PHE A 613 26.55 -3.25 -25.98
N LYS A 614 27.17 -4.44 -25.92
CA LYS A 614 26.81 -5.50 -24.97
C LYS A 614 27.30 -5.25 -23.53
N GLN A 615 28.41 -4.53 -23.36
CA GLN A 615 29.03 -4.33 -22.04
C GLN A 615 28.38 -3.23 -21.20
N ASN A 616 27.63 -2.30 -21.80
CA ASN A 616 27.10 -1.10 -21.12
C ASN A 616 25.56 -1.04 -21.01
N ASN A 617 24.87 -2.18 -21.07
CA ASN A 617 23.40 -2.24 -21.10
C ASN A 617 22.78 -1.34 -22.20
N SER A 618 23.51 -1.11 -23.31
CA SER A 618 23.15 -0.18 -24.39
C SER A 618 21.84 -0.57 -25.10
N ARG A 619 21.43 -1.84 -25.01
CA ARG A 619 20.10 -2.29 -25.43
C ARG A 619 18.98 -1.50 -24.76
N MET A 620 19.11 -1.19 -23.46
CA MET A 620 18.09 -0.41 -22.73
C MET A 620 17.96 1.01 -23.27
N HIS A 621 19.04 1.58 -23.81
CA HIS A 621 19.02 2.88 -24.48
C HIS A 621 18.12 2.86 -25.73
N ASN A 622 18.38 1.93 -26.65
CA ASN A 622 17.61 1.80 -27.89
C ASN A 622 16.17 1.29 -27.64
N LEU A 623 15.92 0.60 -26.50
CA LEU A 623 14.59 0.17 -26.12
C LEU A 623 13.63 1.36 -25.90
N ILE A 624 14.15 2.56 -25.59
CA ILE A 624 13.32 3.76 -25.48
C ILE A 624 12.71 4.13 -26.83
N SER A 625 13.54 4.29 -27.87
CA SER A 625 13.05 4.64 -29.21
C SER A 625 12.13 3.55 -29.75
N PHE A 626 12.52 2.28 -29.60
CA PHE A 626 11.71 1.13 -30.02
C PHE A 626 10.33 1.07 -29.33
N SER A 627 10.28 1.26 -28.01
CA SER A 627 9.04 1.27 -27.22
C SER A 627 8.05 2.34 -27.69
N VAL A 628 8.55 3.55 -27.94
CA VAL A 628 7.73 4.72 -28.28
C VAL A 628 7.34 4.74 -29.76
N LEU A 629 8.26 4.40 -30.66
CA LEU A 629 8.04 4.48 -32.11
C LEU A 629 7.28 3.26 -32.62
N GLU A 630 7.69 2.06 -32.24
CA GLU A 630 7.32 0.82 -32.92
C GLU A 630 6.52 -0.17 -32.07
N TRP A 631 6.65 -0.14 -30.74
CA TRP A 631 6.11 -1.20 -29.86
C TRP A 631 4.99 -0.71 -28.91
N ASP A 632 4.90 -1.30 -27.72
CA ASP A 632 3.71 -1.28 -26.87
C ASP A 632 3.34 0.13 -26.38
N PHE A 633 4.30 0.96 -25.96
CA PHE A 633 4.01 2.32 -25.51
C PHE A 633 3.44 3.18 -26.66
N GLY A 634 4.03 3.09 -27.85
CA GLY A 634 3.53 3.75 -29.05
C GLY A 634 2.15 3.26 -29.49
N ARG A 635 1.93 1.94 -29.50
CA ARG A 635 0.71 1.32 -30.06
C ARG A 635 -0.47 1.27 -29.10
N LYS A 636 -0.24 1.04 -27.81
CA LYS A 636 -1.29 0.82 -26.79
C LYS A 636 -1.56 2.05 -25.94
N ILE A 637 -0.62 2.99 -25.82
CA ILE A 637 -0.78 4.20 -24.99
C ILE A 637 -0.92 5.46 -25.84
N ILE A 638 0.13 5.81 -26.61
CA ILE A 638 0.17 7.08 -27.35
C ILE A 638 -0.91 7.14 -28.42
N LYS A 639 -0.96 6.12 -29.29
CA LYS A 639 -1.89 6.11 -30.42
C LYS A 639 -3.36 6.14 -29.98
N PRO A 640 -3.85 5.27 -29.06
CA PRO A 640 -5.25 5.27 -28.66
C PRO A 640 -5.69 6.57 -27.98
N ALA A 641 -4.80 7.26 -27.25
CA ALA A 641 -5.10 8.55 -26.64
C ALA A 641 -5.21 9.67 -27.69
N LEU A 642 -4.24 9.75 -28.62
CA LEU A 642 -4.21 10.79 -29.65
C LEU A 642 -5.32 10.63 -30.70
N GLU A 643 -5.78 9.41 -30.97
CA GLU A 643 -6.93 9.14 -31.86
C GLU A 643 -8.25 9.70 -31.34
N LYS A 644 -8.32 10.12 -30.07
CA LYS A 644 -9.50 10.82 -29.52
C LYS A 644 -9.52 12.31 -29.85
N PHE A 645 -8.44 12.88 -30.40
CA PHE A 645 -8.36 14.29 -30.76
C PHE A 645 -8.59 14.53 -32.26
N LYS A 646 -9.19 15.67 -32.58
CA LYS A 646 -9.21 16.20 -33.95
C LYS A 646 -7.80 16.60 -34.38
N SER A 647 -7.45 16.27 -35.62
CA SER A 647 -6.23 16.74 -36.27
C SER A 647 -6.17 18.26 -36.45
N GLU A 648 -7.32 18.93 -36.67
CA GLU A 648 -7.41 20.38 -36.79
C GLU A 648 -7.16 21.05 -35.43
N SER A 649 -6.17 21.94 -35.37
CA SER A 649 -5.94 22.81 -34.22
C SER A 649 -6.89 24.02 -34.26
N PHE A 650 -7.65 24.23 -33.18
CA PHE A 650 -8.57 25.37 -33.08
C PHE A 650 -7.84 26.68 -32.76
N THR A 651 -6.68 26.64 -32.10
CA THR A 651 -5.83 27.80 -31.83
C THR A 651 -5.13 28.26 -33.11
N PHE A 652 -4.55 27.33 -33.88
CA PHE A 652 -3.88 27.64 -35.14
C PHE A 652 -4.86 28.03 -36.25
N LYS A 653 -6.13 27.61 -36.19
CA LYS A 653 -7.16 28.05 -37.13
C LYS A 653 -7.30 29.58 -37.21
N GLU A 654 -7.22 30.27 -36.07
CA GLU A 654 -7.28 31.72 -36.05
C GLU A 654 -5.98 32.35 -36.57
N GLU A 655 -4.82 31.76 -36.25
CA GLU A 655 -3.52 32.16 -36.79
C GLU A 655 -3.47 32.02 -38.32
N TYR A 656 -3.95 30.90 -38.85
CA TYR A 656 -4.09 30.64 -40.30
C TYR A 656 -4.99 31.68 -40.97
N LYS A 657 -6.13 32.05 -40.35
CA LYS A 657 -7.02 33.09 -40.91
C LYS A 657 -6.32 34.45 -41.01
N LEU A 658 -5.54 34.82 -40.00
CA LEU A 658 -4.77 36.07 -40.00
C LEU A 658 -3.68 36.04 -41.08
N PHE A 659 -2.89 34.96 -41.14
CA PHE A 659 -1.89 34.76 -42.19
C PHE A 659 -2.52 34.79 -43.59
N TYR A 660 -3.59 34.05 -43.83
CA TYR A 660 -4.25 34.02 -45.14
C TYR A 660 -4.78 35.41 -45.57
N ARG A 661 -5.20 36.25 -44.61
CA ARG A 661 -5.62 37.64 -44.87
C ARG A 661 -4.46 38.58 -45.18
N SER A 662 -3.26 38.32 -44.63
CA SER A 662 -2.07 39.14 -44.90
C SER A 662 -1.45 38.86 -46.28
N LEU A 663 -1.79 37.74 -46.92
CA LEU A 663 -1.26 37.35 -48.23
C LEU A 663 -1.79 38.22 -49.38
N ASN A 664 -0.93 38.47 -50.38
CA ASN A 664 -1.34 39.06 -51.65
C ASN A 664 -2.13 38.06 -52.51
N LYS A 665 -2.64 38.50 -53.67
CA LYS A 665 -3.49 37.67 -54.54
C LYS A 665 -2.77 36.39 -55.01
N SER A 666 -1.54 36.51 -55.53
CA SER A 666 -0.75 35.38 -56.02
C SER A 666 -0.41 34.37 -54.92
N GLN A 667 -0.03 34.86 -53.75
CA GLN A 667 0.23 34.02 -52.57
C GLN A 667 -1.03 33.27 -52.11
N ARG A 668 -2.20 33.94 -52.09
CA ARG A 668 -3.48 33.28 -51.75
C ARG A 668 -3.84 32.19 -52.75
N GLU A 669 -3.60 32.40 -54.04
CA GLU A 669 -3.83 31.40 -55.08
C GLU A 669 -2.95 30.15 -54.87
N ILE A 670 -1.68 30.32 -54.50
CA ILE A 670 -0.76 29.22 -54.18
C ILE A 670 -1.26 28.43 -52.96
N VAL A 671 -1.57 29.10 -51.84
CA VAL A 671 -2.09 28.43 -50.62
C VAL A 671 -3.40 27.71 -50.90
N THR A 672 -4.27 28.30 -51.72
CA THR A 672 -5.54 27.67 -52.15
C THR A 672 -5.29 26.43 -53.01
N SER A 673 -4.23 26.45 -53.83
CA SER A 673 -3.83 25.30 -54.66
C SER A 673 -3.29 24.15 -53.80
N PHE A 674 -2.50 24.44 -52.77
CA PHE A 674 -2.11 23.43 -51.78
C PHE A 674 -3.32 22.85 -51.05
N LYS A 675 -4.28 23.69 -50.65
CA LYS A 675 -5.51 23.20 -50.02
C LYS A 675 -6.28 22.24 -50.92
N LYS A 676 -6.47 22.59 -52.21
CA LYS A 676 -7.11 21.72 -53.20
C LYS A 676 -6.31 20.43 -53.43
N TYR A 677 -4.99 20.51 -53.45
CA TYR A 677 -4.13 19.34 -53.54
C TYR A 677 -4.39 18.35 -52.40
N GLU A 678 -4.46 18.85 -51.15
CA GLU A 678 -4.74 18.02 -49.97
C GLU A 678 -6.17 17.44 -49.99
N GLU A 679 -7.16 18.22 -50.40
CA GLU A 679 -8.55 17.73 -50.60
C GLU A 679 -8.59 16.58 -51.61
N MET A 680 -7.86 16.70 -52.72
CA MET A 680 -7.70 15.62 -53.70
C MET A 680 -6.89 14.46 -53.11
N HIS A 681 -5.86 14.73 -52.30
CA HIS A 681 -5.01 13.72 -51.68
C HIS A 681 -5.82 12.73 -50.88
N VAL A 682 -6.61 13.25 -49.96
CA VAL A 682 -7.41 12.43 -49.06
C VAL A 682 -8.41 11.59 -49.85
N ARG A 683 -9.05 12.11 -50.91
CA ARG A 683 -10.01 11.31 -51.72
C ARG A 683 -9.38 10.09 -52.37
N TYR A 684 -8.16 10.19 -52.88
CA TYR A 684 -7.47 9.07 -53.53
C TYR A 684 -6.88 8.07 -52.53
N THR A 685 -6.47 8.53 -51.35
CA THR A 685 -5.85 7.67 -50.33
C THR A 685 -6.84 7.06 -49.34
N LYS A 686 -8.05 7.60 -49.23
CA LYS A 686 -9.10 7.12 -48.31
C LYS A 686 -9.53 5.67 -48.57
N ASN A 687 -9.48 5.19 -49.81
CA ASN A 687 -9.86 3.82 -50.14
C ASN A 687 -9.01 3.28 -51.29
N VAL A 688 -7.70 3.11 -51.02
CA VAL A 688 -6.72 2.63 -52.00
C VAL A 688 -7.16 1.35 -52.73
N PRO A 689 -7.72 0.32 -52.06
CA PRO A 689 -8.20 -0.88 -52.76
C PRO A 689 -9.27 -0.55 -53.81
N ARG A 690 -10.28 0.24 -53.44
CA ARG A 690 -11.35 0.68 -54.35
C ARG A 690 -10.83 1.58 -55.46
N ALA A 691 -9.88 2.47 -55.17
CA ALA A 691 -9.27 3.34 -56.17
C ALA A 691 -8.44 2.53 -57.19
N LYS A 692 -7.67 1.55 -56.72
CA LYS A 692 -6.94 0.60 -57.56
C LYS A 692 -7.87 -0.29 -58.37
N GLU A 693 -9.00 -0.70 -57.80
CA GLU A 693 -10.05 -1.46 -58.50
C GLU A 693 -10.68 -0.67 -59.65
N ILE A 694 -11.00 0.61 -59.43
CA ILE A 694 -11.63 1.48 -60.44
C ILE A 694 -10.64 1.88 -61.56
N LEU A 695 -9.40 2.21 -61.19
CA LEU A 695 -8.43 2.79 -62.12
C LEU A 695 -7.49 1.75 -62.74
N GLY A 696 -7.27 0.62 -62.07
CA GLY A 696 -6.13 -0.28 -62.31
C GLY A 696 -4.85 0.21 -61.62
N GLU A 697 -3.94 -0.70 -61.27
CA GLU A 697 -2.72 -0.36 -60.51
C GLU A 697 -1.81 0.65 -61.22
N GLU A 698 -1.58 0.49 -62.53
CA GLU A 698 -0.70 1.37 -63.30
C GLU A 698 -1.26 2.80 -63.40
N LYS A 699 -2.56 2.96 -63.69
CA LYS A 699 -3.20 4.28 -63.75
C LYS A 699 -3.27 4.92 -62.38
N TYR A 700 -3.53 4.15 -61.31
CA TYR A 700 -3.46 4.66 -59.94
C TYR A 700 -2.05 5.19 -59.62
N ALA A 701 -1.00 4.42 -59.93
CA ALA A 701 0.38 4.83 -59.74
C ALA A 701 0.73 6.09 -60.55
N PHE A 702 0.29 6.18 -61.82
CA PHE A 702 0.44 7.37 -62.65
C PHE A 702 -0.30 8.59 -62.08
N HIS A 703 -1.54 8.44 -61.62
CA HIS A 703 -2.28 9.54 -60.98
C HIS A 703 -1.59 10.02 -59.69
N MET A 704 -0.98 9.12 -58.92
CA MET A 704 -0.20 9.48 -57.74
C MET A 704 1.10 10.21 -58.10
N SER A 705 1.81 9.78 -59.15
CA SER A 705 3.06 10.45 -59.58
C SER A 705 2.81 11.85 -60.15
N VAL A 706 1.77 12.03 -60.98
CA VAL A 706 1.36 13.35 -61.50
C VAL A 706 1.00 14.31 -60.36
N ARG A 707 0.38 13.80 -59.30
CA ARG A 707 0.03 14.60 -58.12
C ARG A 707 1.26 15.01 -57.32
N GLU A 708 2.19 14.10 -57.10
CA GLU A 708 3.44 14.43 -56.43
C GLU A 708 4.22 15.49 -57.21
N ASP A 709 4.30 15.34 -58.54
CA ASP A 709 4.92 16.34 -59.41
C ASP A 709 4.21 17.70 -59.35
N PHE A 710 2.87 17.72 -59.28
CA PHE A 710 2.11 18.96 -59.06
C PHE A 710 2.44 19.63 -57.72
N TYR A 711 2.58 18.84 -56.65
CA TYR A 711 2.96 19.35 -55.33
C TYR A 711 4.38 19.95 -55.34
N GLN A 712 5.34 19.28 -55.99
CA GLN A 712 6.70 19.82 -56.15
C GLN A 712 6.72 21.12 -56.96
N ARG A 713 5.92 21.20 -58.03
CA ARG A 713 5.74 22.45 -58.80
C ARG A 713 5.15 23.58 -57.97
N LEU A 714 4.18 23.30 -57.09
CA LEU A 714 3.64 24.30 -56.16
C LEU A 714 4.70 24.79 -55.16
N LEU A 715 5.56 23.91 -54.65
CA LEU A 715 6.67 24.26 -53.78
C LEU A 715 7.66 25.20 -54.49
N LEU A 716 8.11 24.85 -55.70
CA LEU A 716 8.99 25.70 -56.52
C LEU A 716 8.34 27.05 -56.85
N MET A 717 7.04 27.08 -57.15
CA MET A 717 6.32 28.34 -57.32
C MET A 717 6.32 29.17 -56.05
N SER A 718 6.15 28.55 -54.89
CA SER A 718 6.13 29.25 -53.60
C SER A 718 7.45 29.98 -53.34
N GLU A 719 8.60 29.37 -53.67
CA GLU A 719 9.92 30.00 -53.54
C GLU A 719 10.06 31.31 -54.31
N LYS A 720 9.27 31.52 -55.37
CA LYS A 720 9.26 32.76 -56.15
C LYS A 720 8.43 33.89 -55.52
N TYR A 721 7.38 33.55 -54.76
CA TYR A 721 6.35 34.51 -54.33
C TYR A 721 6.32 34.77 -52.82
N PHE A 722 7.04 33.98 -52.03
CA PHE A 722 7.14 34.12 -50.58
C PHE A 722 8.60 34.41 -50.21
N ASP A 723 8.82 35.31 -49.26
CA ASP A 723 10.16 35.54 -48.71
C ASP A 723 10.61 34.36 -47.83
N THR A 724 11.86 34.38 -47.36
CA THR A 724 12.46 33.30 -46.57
C THR A 724 11.66 32.97 -45.31
N GLU A 725 11.14 33.98 -44.60
CA GLU A 725 10.40 33.78 -43.35
C GLU A 725 9.00 33.23 -43.63
N GLN A 726 8.31 33.81 -44.62
CA GLN A 726 7.01 33.34 -45.05
C GLN A 726 7.07 31.94 -45.65
N MET A 727 8.14 31.59 -46.37
CA MET A 727 8.38 30.24 -46.89
C MET A 727 8.58 29.23 -45.77
N ALA A 728 9.38 29.57 -44.76
CA ALA A 728 9.54 28.73 -43.59
C ALA A 728 8.19 28.52 -42.88
N TYR A 729 7.43 29.59 -42.68
CA TYR A 729 6.11 29.53 -42.07
C TYR A 729 5.11 28.71 -42.90
N LEU A 730 5.08 28.89 -44.22
CA LEU A 730 4.27 28.10 -45.15
C LEU A 730 4.60 26.61 -45.00
N LYS A 731 5.88 26.25 -45.10
CA LYS A 731 6.35 24.86 -45.10
C LYS A 731 6.12 24.16 -43.77
N TYR A 732 6.42 24.82 -42.65
CA TYR A 732 6.42 24.17 -41.33
C TYR A 732 5.14 24.37 -40.51
N LYS A 733 4.29 25.34 -40.84
CA LYS A 733 3.03 25.60 -40.13
C LYS A 733 1.80 25.43 -41.01
N ILE A 734 1.78 26.06 -42.18
CA ILE A 734 0.56 26.12 -43.03
C ILE A 734 0.30 24.81 -43.77
N LEU A 735 1.28 24.22 -44.45
CA LEU A 735 1.09 22.96 -45.18
C LEU A 735 0.66 21.81 -44.25
N PRO A 736 1.29 21.60 -43.07
CA PRO A 736 0.81 20.62 -42.09
C PRO A 736 -0.63 20.89 -41.63
N TYR A 737 -1.00 22.16 -41.41
CA TYR A 737 -2.38 22.52 -41.04
C TYR A 737 -3.38 22.20 -42.16
N LEU A 738 -3.07 22.54 -43.42
CA LEU A 738 -3.92 22.23 -44.58
C LEU A 738 -4.13 20.71 -44.74
N LYS A 739 -3.08 19.92 -44.51
CA LYS A 739 -3.17 18.46 -44.46
C LYS A 739 -4.08 17.99 -43.32
N SER A 740 -4.00 18.63 -42.14
CA SER A 740 -4.77 18.27 -40.95
C SER A 740 -6.28 18.51 -41.10
N ILE A 741 -6.71 19.61 -41.74
CA ILE A 741 -8.13 19.99 -41.88
C ILE A 741 -8.88 19.21 -42.96
N ASN A 742 -8.15 18.58 -43.89
CA ASN A 742 -8.71 17.85 -45.02
C ASN A 742 -8.90 16.35 -44.75
N ARG A 743 -8.43 15.85 -43.60
CA ARG A 743 -8.88 14.59 -43.02
C ARG A 743 -10.30 14.80 -42.48
N LYS A 744 -11.34 14.51 -43.26
CA LYS A 744 -12.76 14.59 -42.84
C LYS A 744 -13.53 13.32 -43.19
N ASP A 745 -14.14 12.70 -42.17
CA ASP A 745 -15.58 12.36 -42.06
C ASP A 745 -15.89 11.23 -41.07
N ASN A 746 -14.91 10.67 -40.35
CA ASN A 746 -15.19 9.75 -39.25
C ASN A 746 -13.99 9.60 -38.29
N ARG A 747 -14.20 9.11 -37.06
CA ARG A 747 -13.12 8.89 -36.05
C ARG A 747 -11.94 8.07 -36.61
N TYR A 748 -12.23 7.13 -37.51
CA TYR A 748 -11.25 6.27 -38.17
C TYR A 748 -10.46 6.95 -39.31
N ASP A 749 -11.01 8.00 -39.93
CA ASP A 749 -10.41 8.73 -41.04
C ASP A 749 -9.64 10.00 -40.58
N ASN A 750 -9.86 10.44 -39.33
CA ASN A 750 -9.34 11.69 -38.76
C ASN A 750 -8.08 11.50 -37.89
N ALA A 751 -7.32 10.42 -38.09
CA ALA A 751 -6.20 10.07 -37.21
C ALA A 751 -5.23 11.26 -37.03
N PHE A 752 -5.05 11.69 -35.79
CA PHE A 752 -3.98 12.62 -35.41
C PHE A 752 -2.65 12.00 -35.84
N ASP A 753 -1.76 12.76 -36.50
CA ASP A 753 -0.46 12.20 -36.89
C ASP A 753 0.39 12.00 -35.62
N THR A 754 0.53 10.73 -35.21
CA THR A 754 1.19 10.38 -33.95
C THR A 754 2.71 10.42 -34.06
N GLU A 755 3.27 10.31 -35.27
CA GLU A 755 4.71 10.13 -35.46
C GLU A 755 5.55 11.34 -35.01
N PRO A 756 5.17 12.61 -35.30
CA PRO A 756 5.86 13.77 -34.74
C PRO A 756 5.85 13.80 -33.20
N ILE A 757 4.72 13.40 -32.59
CA ILE A 757 4.55 13.37 -31.13
C ILE A 757 5.44 12.27 -30.52
N LYS A 758 5.43 11.07 -31.09
CA LYS A 758 6.29 9.97 -30.66
C LYS A 758 7.77 10.36 -30.70
N ARG A 759 8.23 10.97 -31.79
CA ARG A 759 9.62 11.47 -31.89
C ARG A 759 9.93 12.53 -30.85
N TRP A 760 9.00 13.45 -30.59
CA TRP A 760 9.16 14.43 -29.52
C TRP A 760 9.27 13.78 -28.14
N ILE A 761 8.46 12.75 -27.86
CA ILE A 761 8.54 11.98 -26.61
C ILE A 761 9.94 11.33 -26.46
N VAL A 762 10.47 10.69 -27.50
CA VAL A 762 11.82 10.10 -27.47
C VAL A 762 12.87 11.16 -27.15
N LYS A 763 12.87 12.29 -27.88
CA LYS A 763 13.78 13.40 -27.57
C LYS A 763 13.62 13.88 -26.13
N ARG A 764 12.38 14.02 -25.66
CA ARG A 764 12.06 14.53 -24.33
C ARG A 764 12.59 13.60 -23.23
N VAL A 765 12.54 12.29 -23.41
CA VAL A 765 13.14 11.31 -22.47
C VAL A 765 14.64 11.56 -22.28
N PHE A 766 15.37 11.83 -23.35
CA PHE A 766 16.80 12.17 -23.27
C PHE A 766 17.05 13.58 -22.71
N ASP A 767 16.18 14.55 -23.01
CA ASP A 767 16.24 15.89 -22.40
C ASP A 767 15.99 15.85 -20.88
N LEU A 768 15.19 14.89 -20.40
CA LEU A 768 15.00 14.62 -18.96
C LEU A 768 16.23 13.96 -18.31
N GLY A 769 17.22 13.55 -19.11
CA GLY A 769 18.53 13.10 -18.67
C GLY A 769 18.67 11.59 -18.55
N TYR A 770 17.92 10.78 -19.31
CA TYR A 770 18.15 9.34 -19.37
C TYR A 770 19.57 9.04 -19.91
N ASP A 771 20.31 8.17 -19.21
CA ASP A 771 21.64 7.72 -19.60
C ASP A 771 21.79 6.23 -19.23
N CYS A 772 22.10 5.37 -20.19
CA CYS A 772 22.26 3.94 -19.94
C CYS A 772 23.44 3.60 -19.02
N LYS A 773 24.44 4.47 -18.89
CA LYS A 773 25.53 4.31 -17.90
C LYS A 773 25.05 4.47 -16.47
N LEU A 774 23.95 5.20 -16.27
CA LEU A 774 23.38 5.50 -14.97
C LEU A 774 22.14 4.66 -14.66
N HIS A 775 21.32 4.38 -15.67
CA HIS A 775 20.02 3.72 -15.52
C HIS A 775 19.98 2.30 -16.08
N GLY A 776 20.92 1.94 -16.95
CA GLY A 776 20.82 0.73 -17.76
C GLY A 776 20.86 -0.58 -16.98
N GLU A 777 21.59 -0.63 -15.87
CA GLU A 777 21.64 -1.81 -14.98
C GLU A 777 20.28 -2.06 -14.31
N TYR A 778 19.68 -1.01 -13.74
CA TYR A 778 18.34 -1.07 -13.15
C TYR A 778 17.31 -1.46 -14.21
N ASP A 779 17.30 -0.78 -15.36
CA ASP A 779 16.36 -1.05 -16.44
C ASP A 779 16.46 -2.50 -16.95
N ASP A 780 17.68 -3.02 -17.14
CA ASP A 780 17.89 -4.41 -17.58
C ASP A 780 17.43 -5.42 -16.53
N SER A 781 17.72 -5.17 -15.24
CA SER A 781 17.26 -6.04 -14.15
C SER A 781 15.74 -6.10 -14.03
N SER A 782 15.06 -4.94 -14.15
CA SER A 782 13.60 -4.85 -14.09
C SER A 782 12.93 -5.56 -15.27
N GLU A 783 13.54 -5.51 -16.47
CA GLU A 783 13.03 -6.21 -17.65
C GLU A 783 13.17 -7.73 -17.51
N ARG A 784 14.31 -8.23 -17.02
CA ARG A 784 14.53 -9.68 -16.80
C ARG A 784 13.60 -10.27 -15.74
N ASN A 785 13.30 -9.50 -14.70
CA ASN A 785 12.45 -9.92 -13.59
C ASN A 785 10.95 -9.65 -13.85
N SER A 786 10.59 -9.05 -14.99
CA SER A 786 9.20 -8.82 -15.37
C SER A 786 8.55 -10.11 -15.92
N ASN A 787 7.89 -10.87 -15.05
CA ASN A 787 6.94 -11.88 -15.52
C ASN A 787 5.77 -11.14 -16.20
N ARG A 788 5.51 -11.48 -17.47
CA ARG A 788 4.50 -10.85 -18.37
C ARG A 788 3.07 -10.84 -17.82
N ILE A 789 2.80 -11.51 -16.71
CA ILE A 789 1.47 -11.67 -16.11
C ILE A 789 1.17 -10.56 -15.09
N GLU A 790 2.16 -9.93 -14.44
CA GLU A 790 1.90 -8.95 -13.35
C GLU A 790 2.58 -7.58 -13.48
N ASN A 791 3.60 -7.38 -14.33
CA ASN A 791 4.25 -6.08 -14.62
C ASN A 791 4.36 -5.10 -13.41
N LYS A 792 4.84 -5.59 -12.25
CA LYS A 792 4.85 -4.83 -10.98
C LYS A 792 5.86 -3.67 -10.96
N VAL A 793 6.97 -3.80 -11.70
CA VAL A 793 8.11 -2.86 -11.72
C VAL A 793 8.34 -2.34 -13.14
N GLU A 794 8.35 -1.02 -13.30
CA GLU A 794 8.66 -0.37 -14.58
C GLU A 794 10.14 0.04 -14.68
N ARG A 795 10.63 0.13 -15.91
CA ARG A 795 11.92 0.75 -16.23
C ARG A 795 11.91 2.27 -15.97
N ILE A 796 13.05 2.85 -15.59
CA ILE A 796 13.25 4.30 -15.49
C ILE A 796 12.98 4.96 -16.84
N GLY A 797 13.41 4.33 -17.94
CA GLY A 797 13.10 4.81 -19.29
C GLY A 797 11.59 4.93 -19.54
N LYS A 798 10.77 4.03 -18.97
CA LYS A 798 9.30 4.07 -19.09
C LYS A 798 8.67 5.15 -18.20
N LYS A 799 9.21 5.40 -16.99
CA LYS A 799 8.84 6.57 -16.17
C LYS A 799 9.00 7.87 -16.98
N TYR A 800 10.11 8.04 -17.68
CA TYR A 800 10.34 9.26 -18.45
C TYR A 800 9.44 9.34 -19.69
N GLN A 801 9.09 8.21 -20.29
CA GLN A 801 8.09 8.15 -21.37
C GLN A 801 6.72 8.63 -20.89
N TRP A 802 6.28 8.22 -19.69
CA TRP A 802 5.04 8.69 -19.08
C TRP A 802 5.05 10.20 -18.79
N ILE A 803 6.14 10.71 -18.21
CA ILE A 803 6.32 12.15 -17.96
C ILE A 803 6.17 12.94 -19.28
N ALA A 804 6.92 12.55 -20.31
CA ALA A 804 6.85 13.20 -21.62
C ALA A 804 5.47 13.06 -22.28
N PHE A 805 4.83 11.90 -22.16
CA PHE A 805 3.50 11.66 -22.72
C PHE A 805 2.43 12.55 -22.09
N PHE A 806 2.37 12.63 -20.76
CA PHE A 806 1.41 13.52 -20.08
C PHE A 806 1.70 14.99 -20.30
N GLU A 807 2.97 15.35 -20.53
CA GLU A 807 3.38 16.71 -20.91
C GLU A 807 2.84 17.11 -22.29
N ILE A 808 3.09 16.30 -23.32
CA ILE A 808 2.62 16.62 -24.67
C ILE A 808 1.10 16.51 -24.79
N LEU A 809 0.46 15.59 -24.05
CA LEU A 809 -0.99 15.43 -24.08
C LEU A 809 -1.70 16.65 -23.48
N ALA A 810 -1.13 17.26 -22.44
CA ALA A 810 -1.61 18.54 -21.91
C ALA A 810 -1.57 19.63 -22.99
N MET A 811 -0.46 19.74 -23.74
CA MET A 811 -0.34 20.69 -24.85
C MET A 811 -1.35 20.41 -25.97
N VAL A 812 -1.54 19.14 -26.35
CA VAL A 812 -2.52 18.74 -27.37
C VAL A 812 -3.94 19.11 -26.92
N SER A 813 -4.29 18.86 -25.66
CA SER A 813 -5.62 19.15 -25.11
C SER A 813 -6.00 20.63 -25.09
N ASP A 814 -5.00 21.50 -25.10
CA ASP A 814 -5.13 22.96 -25.13
C ASP A 814 -5.25 23.53 -26.55
N ASN A 815 -4.98 22.72 -27.58
CA ASN A 815 -4.91 23.15 -28.97
C ASN A 815 -5.85 22.39 -29.92
N HIS A 816 -6.41 21.25 -29.48
CA HIS A 816 -7.24 20.36 -30.28
C HIS A 816 -8.54 19.95 -29.56
N GLU A 817 -9.64 19.83 -30.31
CA GLU A 817 -10.90 19.31 -29.78
C GLU A 817 -10.85 17.79 -29.61
N VAL A 818 -11.64 17.24 -28.68
CA VAL A 818 -11.79 15.82 -28.39
C VAL A 818 -13.12 15.32 -28.97
N PHE A 819 -13.14 14.13 -29.58
CA PHE A 819 -14.37 13.48 -30.02
C PHE A 819 -15.22 13.02 -28.82
N GLU A 820 -16.52 13.34 -28.82
CA GLU A 820 -17.42 13.04 -27.70
C GLU A 820 -17.97 11.60 -27.72
N ASP A 821 -18.22 11.03 -28.90
CA ASP A 821 -18.81 9.69 -29.09
C ASP A 821 -18.56 9.20 -30.54
N TRP A 822 -19.01 8.00 -30.88
CA TRP A 822 -19.01 7.44 -32.26
C TRP A 822 -19.77 8.27 -33.30
N THR A 823 -20.49 9.31 -32.87
CA THR A 823 -21.30 10.19 -33.72
C THR A 823 -20.49 11.20 -34.53
N GLY A 824 -19.17 11.30 -34.28
CA GLY A 824 -18.27 12.26 -34.95
C GLY A 824 -18.35 13.70 -34.41
N LYS A 825 -19.19 13.96 -33.39
CA LYS A 825 -19.20 15.23 -32.67
C LYS A 825 -17.94 15.38 -31.83
N SER A 826 -17.49 16.62 -31.66
CA SER A 826 -16.34 16.96 -30.83
C SER A 826 -16.62 18.17 -29.97
N SER A 827 -15.88 18.29 -28.88
CA SER A 827 -15.92 19.42 -27.95
C SER A 827 -14.51 19.78 -27.51
N TYR A 828 -14.36 20.90 -26.81
CA TYR A 828 -13.13 21.13 -26.05
C TYR A 828 -12.89 20.02 -25.03
N TYR A 829 -11.62 19.82 -24.69
CA TYR A 829 -11.21 18.89 -23.65
C TYR A 829 -11.88 19.25 -22.32
N LYS A 830 -12.49 18.26 -21.67
CA LYS A 830 -13.20 18.38 -20.39
C LYS A 830 -12.44 17.73 -19.25
N GLY A 831 -11.64 16.68 -19.51
CA GLY A 831 -10.83 16.02 -18.49
C GLY A 831 -10.29 14.65 -18.92
N PRO A 832 -9.37 14.06 -18.13
CA PRO A 832 -8.58 12.89 -18.53
C PRO A 832 -9.40 11.61 -18.68
N TRP A 833 -10.58 11.54 -18.04
CA TRP A 833 -11.52 10.43 -18.19
C TRP A 833 -12.02 10.24 -19.63
N GLN A 834 -12.01 11.29 -20.46
CA GLN A 834 -12.32 11.15 -21.90
C GLN A 834 -11.33 10.20 -22.61
N MET A 835 -10.14 10.00 -22.05
CA MET A 835 -9.09 9.11 -22.54
C MET A 835 -8.81 7.91 -21.63
N TYR A 836 -9.51 7.77 -20.49
CA TYR A 836 -9.27 6.74 -19.46
C TYR A 836 -7.85 6.80 -18.89
N LEU A 837 -7.33 8.00 -18.60
CA LEU A 837 -5.93 8.19 -18.18
C LEU A 837 -5.70 8.14 -16.66
N ARG A 838 -6.76 8.23 -15.84
CA ARG A 838 -6.60 8.17 -14.38
C ARG A 838 -6.18 6.76 -13.99
N ASP A 839 -5.10 6.65 -13.24
CA ASP A 839 -4.44 5.39 -12.91
C ASP A 839 -4.49 5.05 -11.40
N ILE A 840 -5.13 5.89 -10.58
CA ILE A 840 -5.29 5.68 -9.13
C ILE A 840 -6.55 6.35 -8.58
N ASP A 841 -7.17 5.74 -7.56
CA ASP A 841 -8.21 6.37 -6.74
C ASP A 841 -7.59 6.96 -5.47
N PRO A 842 -7.24 8.25 -5.40
CA PRO A 842 -6.63 8.77 -4.18
C PRO A 842 -7.60 8.84 -2.98
N ALA A 843 -8.92 8.78 -3.18
CA ALA A 843 -9.90 8.95 -2.11
C ALA A 843 -10.32 7.62 -1.47
N PHE A 844 -10.03 6.48 -2.10
CA PHE A 844 -10.29 5.14 -1.59
C PHE A 844 -9.10 4.62 -0.76
N ILE A 845 -9.27 4.44 0.55
CA ILE A 845 -8.17 4.03 1.44
C ILE A 845 -8.43 2.73 2.22
N CYS A 846 -9.65 2.20 2.23
CA CYS A 846 -9.94 0.91 2.86
C CYS A 846 -9.31 -0.24 2.06
N LYS A 847 -8.50 -1.08 2.71
CA LYS A 847 -7.91 -2.29 2.12
C LYS A 847 -8.97 -3.40 2.06
N ASP A 848 -8.95 -4.20 0.99
CA ASP A 848 -9.74 -5.42 0.91
C ASP A 848 -9.09 -6.49 1.81
N VAL A 849 -9.82 -6.97 2.82
CA VAL A 849 -9.34 -7.97 3.80
C VAL A 849 -9.55 -9.40 3.26
N GLU A 850 -10.38 -9.58 2.23
CA GLU A 850 -10.71 -10.91 1.69
C GLU A 850 -9.71 -11.40 0.64
N GLU A 851 -9.02 -10.52 -0.09
CA GLU A 851 -8.03 -10.95 -1.10
C GLU A 851 -6.81 -11.66 -0.51
N ASP A 852 -6.35 -11.24 0.67
CA ASP A 852 -5.19 -11.85 1.36
C ASP A 852 -5.56 -13.20 2.04
N ASN A 853 -6.86 -13.50 2.21
CA ASN A 853 -7.35 -14.69 2.93
C ASN A 853 -7.94 -15.78 2.03
N LYS A 854 -7.77 -15.68 0.70
CA LYS A 854 -8.35 -16.64 -0.28
C LYS A 854 -7.90 -18.11 -0.09
N GLU A 855 -6.87 -18.38 0.71
CA GLU A 855 -6.39 -19.75 0.98
C GLU A 855 -7.00 -20.42 2.22
N LEU A 856 -7.75 -19.70 3.06
CA LEU A 856 -8.34 -20.26 4.29
C LEU A 856 -9.86 -20.15 4.26
N ASP A 857 -10.47 -21.04 3.48
CA ASP A 857 -11.93 -21.25 3.41
C ASP A 857 -12.44 -21.97 4.68
N TYR A 858 -12.05 -21.48 5.86
CA TYR A 858 -12.62 -21.90 7.14
C TYR A 858 -13.80 -20.99 7.46
N PRO A 859 -14.99 -21.53 7.79
CA PRO A 859 -16.07 -20.70 8.30
C PRO A 859 -15.57 -20.01 9.57
N SER A 860 -15.55 -18.67 9.58
CA SER A 860 -15.30 -17.93 10.81
C SER A 860 -16.36 -18.34 11.84
N GLU A 861 -15.94 -18.76 13.03
CA GLU A 861 -16.87 -19.26 14.07
C GLU A 861 -17.85 -18.18 14.57
N ASP A 862 -17.55 -16.89 14.34
CA ASP A 862 -18.41 -15.77 14.72
C ASP A 862 -19.43 -15.42 13.63
N LYS A 863 -20.66 -15.92 13.78
CA LYS A 863 -21.79 -15.50 12.96
C LYS A 863 -22.10 -14.02 13.20
N LYS A 864 -22.00 -13.19 12.17
CA LYS A 864 -22.29 -11.76 12.21
C LYS A 864 -23.78 -11.49 12.01
N TRP A 865 -24.26 -10.35 12.51
CA TRP A 865 -25.69 -9.98 12.47
C TRP A 865 -26.23 -9.81 11.03
N TYR A 866 -25.34 -9.53 10.08
CA TYR A 866 -25.65 -9.38 8.66
C TYR A 866 -25.51 -10.69 7.86
N ASP A 867 -25.08 -11.79 8.47
CA ASP A 867 -24.87 -13.05 7.75
C ASP A 867 -26.16 -13.60 7.15
N GLU A 868 -25.98 -14.43 6.12
CA GLU A 868 -27.09 -15.03 5.41
C GLU A 868 -27.67 -16.26 6.11
N PRO A 869 -28.94 -16.59 5.84
CA PRO A 869 -29.50 -17.87 6.26
C PRO A 869 -28.64 -19.02 5.75
N VAL A 870 -28.34 -19.98 6.62
CA VAL A 870 -27.62 -21.20 6.26
C VAL A 870 -28.54 -22.08 5.39
N TYR A 871 -28.01 -22.55 4.26
CA TYR A 871 -28.71 -23.48 3.37
C TYR A 871 -28.04 -24.86 3.42
N ASN A 872 -28.79 -25.89 3.84
CA ASN A 872 -28.26 -27.23 4.11
C ASN A 872 -28.87 -28.32 3.22
N ASN A 873 -29.84 -27.98 2.37
CA ASN A 873 -30.61 -28.97 1.61
C ASN A 873 -29.87 -29.33 0.32
N TRP A 874 -28.79 -30.09 0.42
CA TRP A 874 -27.92 -30.47 -0.73
C TRP A 874 -28.13 -31.92 -1.20
N GLN A 875 -28.83 -32.76 -0.43
CA GLN A 875 -28.78 -34.22 -0.56
C GLN A 875 -29.66 -34.84 -1.67
N GLU A 876 -30.58 -34.08 -2.26
CA GLU A 876 -31.49 -34.59 -3.31
C GLU A 876 -30.75 -34.88 -4.63
N ASN A 877 -31.35 -35.66 -5.54
CA ASN A 877 -30.80 -35.82 -6.89
C ASN A 877 -30.80 -34.48 -7.65
N ASP A 878 -29.83 -34.24 -8.53
CA ASP A 878 -29.65 -32.95 -9.22
C ASP A 878 -30.91 -32.38 -9.88
N ALA A 879 -31.63 -33.17 -10.68
CA ALA A 879 -32.84 -32.70 -11.36
C ALA A 879 -33.97 -32.38 -10.36
N GLN A 880 -34.17 -33.27 -9.39
CA GLN A 880 -35.18 -33.10 -8.33
C GLN A 880 -34.87 -31.89 -7.45
N TRP A 881 -33.60 -31.70 -7.12
CA TRP A 881 -33.11 -30.60 -6.31
C TRP A 881 -33.34 -29.26 -7.00
N VAL A 882 -33.05 -29.16 -8.30
CA VAL A 882 -33.27 -27.94 -9.09
C VAL A 882 -34.78 -27.60 -9.18
N ASP A 883 -35.65 -28.61 -9.27
CA ASP A 883 -37.10 -28.43 -9.32
C ASP A 883 -37.76 -28.18 -7.95
N ASN A 884 -37.08 -28.50 -6.84
CA ASN A 884 -37.58 -28.23 -5.50
C ASN A 884 -37.46 -26.74 -5.17
N LEU A 885 -38.59 -26.03 -5.09
CA LEU A 885 -38.62 -24.60 -4.76
C LEU A 885 -39.02 -24.32 -3.30
N LEU A 886 -39.40 -25.34 -2.54
CA LEU A 886 -39.87 -25.19 -1.15
C LEU A 886 -38.72 -24.93 -0.16
N ASP A 887 -37.50 -25.30 -0.55
CA ASP A 887 -36.27 -25.12 0.24
C ASP A 887 -35.56 -23.79 -0.01
N LEU A 888 -36.06 -22.96 -0.92
CA LEU A 888 -35.43 -21.70 -1.31
C LEU A 888 -35.21 -20.76 -0.10
N PRO A 889 -34.02 -20.14 0.02
CA PRO A 889 -33.75 -19.16 1.07
C PRO A 889 -34.79 -18.03 1.10
N THR A 890 -35.26 -17.68 2.31
CA THR A 890 -36.33 -16.69 2.50
C THR A 890 -35.84 -15.27 2.20
N VAL A 891 -36.39 -14.66 1.15
CA VAL A 891 -36.02 -13.29 0.69
C VAL A 891 -36.22 -12.22 1.77
N LYS A 892 -37.25 -12.34 2.62
CA LYS A 892 -37.45 -11.42 3.75
C LYS A 892 -36.22 -11.34 4.66
N ASN A 893 -35.61 -12.48 5.00
CA ASN A 893 -34.45 -12.56 5.91
C ASN A 893 -33.14 -12.10 5.23
N ILE A 894 -33.18 -11.92 3.91
CA ILE A 894 -32.06 -11.44 3.10
C ILE A 894 -32.16 -9.92 2.94
N LEU A 895 -33.38 -9.40 2.71
CA LEU A 895 -33.67 -7.97 2.54
C LEU A 895 -33.73 -7.20 3.86
N GLU A 896 -34.21 -7.80 4.95
CA GLU A 896 -34.31 -7.16 6.26
C GLU A 896 -33.37 -7.83 7.27
N LYS A 897 -32.53 -7.02 7.91
CA LYS A 897 -31.57 -7.45 8.95
C LYS A 897 -31.79 -6.63 10.22
N GLU A 898 -31.35 -7.15 11.36
CA GLU A 898 -31.37 -6.47 12.65
C GLU A 898 -29.96 -6.49 13.22
N ASP A 899 -29.44 -5.33 13.61
CA ASP A 899 -28.10 -5.22 14.20
C ASP A 899 -28.10 -5.54 15.71
N ILE A 900 -26.90 -5.51 16.29
CA ILE A 900 -26.68 -5.85 17.71
C ILE A 900 -27.40 -4.87 18.66
N ASP A 901 -27.66 -3.64 18.20
CA ASP A 901 -28.37 -2.61 18.96
C ASP A 901 -29.91 -2.66 18.75
N GLY A 902 -30.41 -3.63 17.97
CA GLY A 902 -31.83 -3.80 17.65
C GLY A 902 -32.34 -2.88 16.53
N SER A 903 -31.45 -2.16 15.83
CA SER A 903 -31.85 -1.34 14.69
C SER A 903 -32.12 -2.21 13.47
N LYS A 904 -33.19 -1.88 12.74
CA LYS A 904 -33.58 -2.61 11.53
C LYS A 904 -33.00 -1.98 10.28
N TRP A 905 -32.53 -2.83 9.39
CA TRP A 905 -31.85 -2.48 8.15
C TRP A 905 -32.56 -3.11 6.95
N LEU A 906 -32.60 -2.38 5.84
CA LEU A 906 -33.11 -2.84 4.55
C LEU A 906 -31.99 -2.81 3.51
N SER A 907 -31.82 -3.91 2.78
CA SER A 907 -30.91 -3.97 1.64
C SER A 907 -31.54 -3.28 0.42
N LEU A 908 -30.83 -2.33 -0.19
CA LEU A 908 -31.23 -1.66 -1.43
C LEU A 908 -30.77 -2.41 -2.68
N LYS A 909 -29.65 -3.11 -2.60
CA LYS A 909 -29.09 -3.94 -3.67
C LYS A 909 -28.21 -5.02 -3.05
N LYS A 910 -28.35 -6.25 -3.52
CA LYS A 910 -27.63 -7.39 -2.98
C LYS A 910 -27.38 -8.47 -4.00
N MET A 911 -26.19 -9.08 -3.95
CA MET A 911 -25.91 -10.36 -4.59
C MET A 911 -25.48 -11.37 -3.55
N VAL A 912 -26.17 -12.50 -3.48
CA VAL A 912 -25.90 -13.59 -2.53
C VAL A 912 -25.87 -14.93 -3.26
N LYS A 913 -24.97 -15.81 -2.84
CA LYS A 913 -24.79 -17.17 -3.37
C LYS A 913 -24.67 -18.18 -2.24
N TRP A 914 -25.25 -19.36 -2.44
CA TRP A 914 -25.07 -20.55 -1.62
C TRP A 914 -24.50 -21.64 -2.52
N ILE A 915 -23.34 -22.18 -2.15
CA ILE A 915 -22.63 -23.21 -2.90
C ILE A 915 -22.54 -24.46 -2.02
N GLU A 916 -22.79 -25.62 -2.61
CA GLU A 916 -22.63 -26.92 -1.94
C GLU A 916 -21.19 -27.08 -1.42
N PRO A 917 -20.98 -27.39 -0.12
CA PRO A 917 -19.65 -27.60 0.44
C PRO A 917 -18.85 -28.67 -0.33
N LYS A 918 -17.52 -28.51 -0.40
CA LYS A 918 -16.64 -29.52 -1.00
C LYS A 918 -16.26 -30.60 0.00
N SER A 919 -16.12 -31.83 -0.47
CA SER A 919 -15.48 -32.89 0.33
C SER A 919 -13.97 -32.63 0.42
N ILE A 920 -13.34 -33.03 1.53
CA ILE A 920 -11.89 -32.87 1.75
C ILE A 920 -11.13 -33.57 0.61
N GLY A 921 -10.20 -32.85 -0.04
CA GLY A 921 -9.34 -33.37 -1.11
C GLY A 921 -9.93 -33.35 -2.53
N GLN A 922 -11.16 -32.86 -2.73
CA GLN A 922 -11.73 -32.65 -4.07
C GLN A 922 -11.37 -31.26 -4.64
N ASP A 923 -11.14 -31.21 -5.96
CA ASP A 923 -10.92 -29.97 -6.71
C ASP A 923 -12.21 -29.11 -6.74
N GLU A 924 -12.06 -27.79 -6.61
CA GLU A 924 -13.18 -26.85 -6.55
C GLU A 924 -13.91 -26.68 -7.89
N TYR A 925 -13.16 -26.77 -8.99
CA TYR A 925 -13.63 -26.48 -10.35
C TYR A 925 -13.88 -27.75 -11.17
N ASP A 926 -13.27 -28.88 -10.79
CA ASP A 926 -13.39 -30.17 -11.47
C ASP A 926 -14.40 -31.12 -10.79
N ARG A 927 -15.57 -30.59 -10.42
CA ARG A 927 -16.69 -31.38 -9.90
C ARG A 927 -18.05 -30.86 -10.37
N ARG A 928 -19.06 -31.72 -10.27
CA ARG A 928 -20.45 -31.28 -10.33
C ARG A 928 -20.77 -30.50 -9.05
N ARG A 929 -21.36 -29.31 -9.19
CA ARG A 929 -21.68 -28.44 -8.06
C ARG A 929 -23.11 -27.94 -8.12
N LYS A 930 -23.76 -27.91 -6.96
CA LYS A 930 -25.06 -27.25 -6.75
C LYS A 930 -24.86 -25.83 -6.23
N GLU A 931 -25.59 -24.89 -6.81
CA GLU A 931 -25.52 -23.46 -6.51
C GLU A 931 -26.91 -22.83 -6.56
N VAL A 932 -27.23 -22.00 -5.57
CA VAL A 932 -28.35 -21.06 -5.60
C VAL A 932 -27.79 -19.66 -5.53
N PHE A 933 -28.21 -18.76 -6.40
CA PHE A 933 -27.86 -17.34 -6.26
C PHE A 933 -29.08 -16.44 -6.42
N TYR A 934 -29.08 -15.31 -5.71
CA TYR A 934 -30.04 -14.22 -5.88
C TYR A 934 -29.32 -12.89 -6.13
N MET A 935 -29.90 -12.11 -7.02
CA MET A 935 -29.62 -10.71 -7.26
C MET A 935 -30.88 -9.91 -6.98
N LEU A 936 -30.84 -9.10 -5.92
CA LEU A 936 -31.93 -8.24 -5.46
C LEU A 936 -31.61 -6.80 -5.82
N GLN A 937 -32.55 -6.11 -6.48
CA GLN A 937 -32.41 -4.69 -6.83
C GLN A 937 -33.65 -3.91 -6.40
N GLY A 938 -33.43 -2.89 -5.58
CA GLY A 938 -34.45 -1.94 -5.13
C GLY A 938 -34.75 -0.86 -6.15
N TYR A 939 -36.02 -0.52 -6.29
CA TYR A 939 -36.55 0.56 -7.13
C TYR A 939 -37.54 1.42 -6.34
N LEU A 940 -37.40 2.74 -6.45
CA LEU A 940 -38.37 3.69 -5.94
C LEU A 940 -39.45 3.92 -6.99
N VAL A 941 -40.71 3.85 -6.57
CA VAL A 941 -41.90 4.07 -7.39
C VAL A 941 -42.78 5.13 -6.76
N HIS A 942 -43.60 5.78 -7.58
CA HIS A 942 -44.68 6.58 -7.02
C HIS A 942 -45.68 5.70 -6.28
N LYS A 943 -46.11 6.14 -5.09
CA LYS A 943 -47.09 5.44 -4.26
C LYS A 943 -48.37 5.05 -5.02
N LYS A 944 -48.86 5.94 -5.89
CA LYS A 944 -50.05 5.72 -6.72
C LYS A 944 -49.90 4.60 -7.77
N ASP A 945 -48.67 4.29 -8.18
CA ASP A 945 -48.38 3.36 -9.28
C ASP A 945 -47.90 1.99 -8.78
N LYS A 946 -47.43 1.89 -7.51
CA LYS A 946 -46.92 0.67 -6.89
C LYS A 946 -47.77 -0.57 -7.21
N SER A 947 -49.06 -0.55 -6.89
CA SER A 947 -49.96 -1.71 -7.06
C SER A 947 -50.03 -2.19 -8.51
N LYS A 948 -49.99 -1.26 -9.48
CA LYS A 948 -50.02 -1.60 -10.91
C LYS A 948 -48.68 -2.18 -11.37
N ILE A 949 -47.58 -1.58 -10.90
CA ILE A 949 -46.21 -2.01 -11.23
C ILE A 949 -45.96 -3.42 -10.67
N THR A 950 -46.20 -3.65 -9.37
CA THR A 950 -45.95 -4.96 -8.74
C THR A 950 -46.80 -6.06 -9.35
N LYS A 951 -48.08 -5.79 -9.64
CA LYS A 951 -48.97 -6.75 -10.31
C LYS A 951 -48.47 -7.15 -11.70
N TRP A 952 -47.90 -6.21 -12.46
CA TRP A 952 -47.34 -6.51 -13.78
C TRP A 952 -46.01 -7.26 -13.70
N LEU A 953 -45.10 -6.78 -12.84
CA LEU A 953 -43.77 -7.36 -12.65
C LEU A 953 -43.84 -8.79 -12.08
N SER A 954 -44.82 -9.11 -11.23
CA SER A 954 -45.01 -10.44 -10.62
C SER A 954 -45.26 -11.59 -11.62
N LYS A 955 -45.31 -11.29 -12.91
CA LYS A 955 -45.53 -12.25 -14.01
C LYS A 955 -44.37 -12.29 -15.02
N GLN A 956 -43.32 -11.50 -14.80
CA GLN A 956 -42.22 -11.37 -15.75
C GLN A 956 -41.05 -12.25 -15.36
N ASN A 957 -40.30 -12.73 -16.35
CA ASN A 957 -38.97 -13.29 -16.15
C ASN A 957 -37.94 -12.15 -16.23
N PHE A 958 -37.14 -11.94 -15.18
CA PHE A 958 -36.10 -10.91 -15.15
C PHE A 958 -34.79 -11.34 -15.80
N TRP A 959 -34.67 -12.60 -16.22
CA TRP A 959 -33.52 -13.08 -16.96
C TRP A 959 -33.27 -12.23 -18.22
N GLY A 960 -32.00 -12.00 -18.54
CA GLY A 960 -31.59 -11.05 -19.58
C GLY A 960 -31.44 -9.59 -19.15
N ARG A 961 -31.61 -9.27 -17.85
CA ARG A 961 -31.28 -7.95 -17.25
C ARG A 961 -31.90 -6.75 -17.98
N TRP A 962 -33.18 -6.86 -18.34
CA TRP A 962 -33.89 -5.82 -19.11
C TRP A 962 -34.50 -4.71 -18.24
N MET A 963 -34.56 -4.88 -16.92
CA MET A 963 -34.94 -3.83 -15.98
C MET A 963 -33.87 -2.73 -15.95
N PRO A 964 -34.23 -1.46 -15.64
CA PRO A 964 -33.24 -0.39 -15.53
C PRO A 964 -32.14 -0.70 -14.51
N GLU A 965 -30.89 -0.39 -14.85
CA GLU A 965 -29.71 -0.58 -14.00
C GLU A 965 -28.86 0.69 -13.98
N SER A 966 -28.17 0.94 -12.87
CA SER A 966 -27.28 2.09 -12.79
C SER A 966 -25.97 1.82 -13.53
N SER A 967 -25.35 2.88 -14.01
CA SER A 967 -23.99 2.85 -14.54
C SER A 967 -23.29 4.15 -14.21
N VAL A 968 -22.05 4.07 -13.76
CA VAL A 968 -21.17 5.24 -13.58
C VAL A 968 -20.12 5.34 -14.68
N PRO A 969 -19.52 6.52 -14.90
CA PRO A 969 -18.37 6.66 -15.79
C PRO A 969 -17.20 5.77 -15.35
N LEU A 970 -16.52 5.18 -16.33
CA LEU A 970 -15.20 4.61 -16.10
C LEU A 970 -14.26 5.68 -15.52
N SER A 971 -13.36 5.29 -14.62
CA SER A 971 -12.42 6.20 -13.94
C SER A 971 -13.06 7.27 -13.03
N LEU A 972 -14.31 7.07 -12.59
CA LEU A 972 -14.92 7.85 -11.50
C LEU A 972 -14.18 7.55 -10.19
N ILE A 973 -13.61 8.57 -9.56
CA ILE A 973 -12.90 8.46 -8.27
C ILE A 973 -13.95 8.38 -7.16
N ASN A 974 -13.65 7.63 -6.10
CA ASN A 974 -14.47 7.54 -4.90
C ASN A 974 -14.84 8.94 -4.39
N ARG A 975 -16.08 9.11 -3.97
CA ARG A 975 -16.63 10.40 -3.50
C ARG A 975 -16.82 11.47 -4.58
N GLU A 976 -16.69 11.16 -5.87
CA GLU A 976 -16.97 12.11 -6.98
C GLU A 976 -18.43 12.14 -7.45
N ASN A 977 -19.28 11.23 -6.97
CA ASN A 977 -20.68 11.17 -7.40
C ASN A 977 -21.42 12.49 -7.11
N PHE A 978 -22.33 12.84 -8.01
CA PHE A 978 -23.28 13.97 -7.94
C PHE A 978 -22.70 15.39 -8.10
N TRP A 979 -21.43 15.62 -7.79
CA TRP A 979 -20.85 16.98 -7.84
C TRP A 979 -19.74 17.17 -8.88
N SER A 980 -18.98 16.12 -9.21
CA SER A 980 -17.74 16.22 -9.97
C SER A 980 -17.95 16.58 -11.46
N PRO A 981 -16.92 17.14 -12.13
CA PRO A 981 -16.95 17.38 -13.57
C PRO A 981 -17.21 16.12 -14.42
N ILE A 982 -16.63 14.98 -14.04
CA ILE A 982 -16.84 13.71 -14.74
C ILE A 982 -18.29 13.24 -14.62
N TYR A 983 -18.86 13.28 -13.41
CA TYR A 983 -20.26 12.90 -13.18
C TYR A 983 -21.21 13.78 -14.00
N LYS A 984 -21.05 15.10 -13.92
CA LYS A 984 -21.87 16.08 -14.66
C LYS A 984 -21.76 15.95 -16.18
N ASN A 985 -20.60 15.54 -16.70
CA ASN A 985 -20.41 15.29 -18.13
C ASN A 985 -21.12 14.00 -18.59
N SER A 986 -21.36 13.07 -17.67
CA SER A 986 -21.98 11.77 -17.93
C SER A 986 -23.49 11.70 -17.69
N GLU A 987 -24.14 12.78 -17.22
CA GLU A 987 -25.58 12.86 -16.88
C GLU A 987 -26.51 12.70 -18.12
N LYS A 988 -26.35 11.60 -18.86
CA LYS A 988 -27.39 10.95 -19.66
C LYS A 988 -28.33 10.11 -18.76
N VAL A 989 -27.96 9.87 -17.49
CA VAL A 989 -28.77 9.11 -16.51
C VAL A 989 -30.02 9.91 -16.13
N ARG A 990 -31.19 9.40 -16.56
CA ARG A 990 -32.47 10.03 -16.24
C ARG A 990 -32.85 9.68 -14.81
N LYS A 991 -33.22 10.68 -14.01
CA LYS A 991 -33.74 10.46 -12.63
C LYS A 991 -34.87 9.43 -12.58
N TRP A 992 -35.73 9.40 -13.60
CA TRP A 992 -36.81 8.43 -13.76
C TRP A 992 -36.62 7.65 -15.06
N GLU A 993 -36.55 6.34 -14.96
CA GLU A 993 -36.41 5.42 -16.09
C GLU A 993 -37.72 4.70 -16.37
N THR A 994 -38.03 4.49 -17.64
CA THR A 994 -39.27 3.81 -18.04
C THR A 994 -39.03 2.32 -18.05
N ILE A 995 -39.87 1.55 -17.37
CA ILE A 995 -39.82 0.09 -17.42
C ILE A 995 -40.17 -0.34 -18.85
N SER A 996 -39.29 -1.13 -19.47
CA SER A 996 -39.48 -1.69 -20.82
C SER A 996 -40.88 -2.26 -21.01
N ASN A 997 -41.50 -1.95 -22.15
CA ASN A 997 -42.87 -2.37 -22.52
C ASN A 997 -44.00 -1.81 -21.64
N THR A 998 -43.74 -0.80 -20.80
CA THR A 998 -44.77 -0.11 -20.02
C THR A 998 -44.63 1.41 -20.10
N ASN A 999 -45.60 2.14 -19.56
CA ASN A 999 -45.51 3.60 -19.36
C ASN A 999 -45.13 3.97 -17.91
N TYR A 1000 -44.83 2.98 -17.06
CA TYR A 1000 -44.47 3.21 -15.67
C TYR A 1000 -43.00 3.59 -15.55
N LYS A 1001 -42.70 4.43 -14.57
CA LYS A 1001 -41.35 4.90 -14.31
C LYS A 1001 -40.89 4.49 -12.92
N VAL A 1002 -39.59 4.21 -12.82
CA VAL A 1002 -38.89 3.83 -11.59
C VAL A 1002 -37.65 4.71 -11.42
N ILE A 1003 -37.18 4.83 -10.18
CA ILE A 1003 -35.82 5.29 -9.85
C ILE A 1003 -35.07 4.06 -9.33
N ILE A 1004 -33.88 3.77 -9.85
CA ILE A 1004 -33.02 2.73 -9.26
C ILE A 1004 -32.58 3.22 -7.88
N ALA A 1005 -32.77 2.44 -6.82
CA ALA A 1005 -32.54 2.90 -5.44
C ALA A 1005 -31.06 3.07 -5.09
N SER A 1006 -30.16 2.45 -5.86
CA SER A 1006 -28.71 2.44 -5.68
C SER A 1006 -27.96 2.94 -6.93
N THR A 1007 -26.67 3.21 -6.78
CA THR A 1007 -25.73 3.44 -7.88
C THR A 1007 -24.34 2.98 -7.47
N ASP A 1008 -23.47 2.68 -8.43
CA ASP A 1008 -22.07 2.40 -8.11
C ASP A 1008 -21.38 3.66 -7.57
N ALA A 1009 -20.51 3.49 -6.58
CA ALA A 1009 -19.80 4.60 -5.96
C ALA A 1009 -18.49 4.97 -6.66
N VAL A 1010 -17.91 4.02 -7.41
CA VAL A 1010 -16.59 4.11 -8.04
C VAL A 1010 -16.63 3.53 -9.45
N GLY A 1011 -15.78 4.05 -10.33
CA GLY A 1011 -15.59 3.53 -11.68
C GLY A 1011 -14.44 2.52 -11.77
N GLU A 1012 -14.33 1.87 -12.93
CA GLU A 1012 -13.22 0.95 -13.21
C GLU A 1012 -11.87 1.67 -13.19
N MET A 1013 -10.90 1.09 -12.48
CA MET A 1013 -9.53 1.59 -12.39
C MET A 1013 -8.53 0.45 -12.14
N SER A 1014 -8.43 -0.47 -13.10
CA SER A 1014 -7.59 -1.67 -13.02
C SER A 1014 -6.08 -1.41 -12.83
N ASP A 1015 -5.64 -0.18 -13.10
CA ASP A 1015 -4.25 0.25 -12.94
C ASP A 1015 -3.86 0.63 -11.51
N ASP A 1016 -4.84 0.83 -10.60
CA ASP A 1016 -4.58 1.03 -9.16
C ASP A 1016 -4.09 -0.28 -8.55
N LYS A 1017 -2.82 -0.32 -8.12
CA LYS A 1017 -2.17 -1.49 -7.51
C LYS A 1017 -1.99 -1.36 -6.00
N SER A 1018 -2.77 -0.51 -5.34
CA SER A 1018 -2.68 -0.29 -3.90
C SER A 1018 -3.24 -1.45 -3.05
N GLY A 1019 -4.19 -2.22 -3.59
CA GLY A 1019 -5.02 -3.15 -2.81
C GLY A 1019 -6.20 -2.49 -2.07
N ALA A 1020 -6.46 -1.21 -2.38
CA ALA A 1020 -7.54 -0.41 -1.79
C ALA A 1020 -8.36 0.28 -2.89
N HIS A 1021 -8.96 -0.53 -3.76
CA HIS A 1021 -9.92 -0.11 -4.78
C HIS A 1021 -10.79 -1.30 -5.19
N PHE A 1022 -12.07 -1.27 -4.83
CA PHE A 1022 -13.06 -2.29 -5.20
C PHE A 1022 -14.41 -1.62 -5.46
N TYR A 1023 -15.23 -2.25 -6.29
CA TYR A 1023 -16.58 -1.75 -6.58
C TYR A 1023 -17.46 -1.88 -5.35
N TYR A 1024 -18.19 -0.82 -5.00
CA TYR A 1024 -19.24 -0.89 -4.00
C TYR A 1024 -20.43 0.00 -4.41
N ASP A 1025 -21.60 -0.37 -3.91
CA ASP A 1025 -22.85 0.34 -4.14
C ASP A 1025 -23.08 1.43 -3.09
N MET A 1026 -23.70 2.53 -3.52
CA MET A 1026 -24.15 3.62 -2.67
C MET A 1026 -25.61 4.02 -2.97
N PRO A 1027 -26.27 4.77 -2.08
CA PRO A 1027 -27.63 5.26 -2.36
C PRO A 1027 -27.68 6.14 -3.62
N CYS A 1028 -28.74 6.00 -4.42
CA CYS A 1028 -28.93 6.83 -5.59
C CYS A 1028 -29.02 8.32 -5.25
N LYS A 1029 -28.81 9.20 -6.24
CA LYS A 1029 -28.87 10.67 -6.07
C LYS A 1029 -30.11 11.16 -5.33
N THR A 1030 -31.27 10.55 -5.61
CA THR A 1030 -32.55 10.92 -4.97
C THR A 1030 -32.55 10.67 -3.45
N LEU A 1031 -31.95 9.57 -2.99
CA LEU A 1031 -31.83 9.28 -1.56
C LEU A 1031 -30.69 10.09 -0.95
N PHE A 1032 -29.54 10.16 -1.64
CA PHE A 1032 -28.36 10.86 -1.15
C PHE A 1032 -28.60 12.35 -0.91
N GLU A 1033 -29.12 13.09 -1.90
CA GLU A 1033 -29.42 14.51 -1.75
C GLU A 1033 -30.65 14.74 -0.86
N GLY A 1034 -31.67 13.86 -0.98
CA GLY A 1034 -32.94 14.02 -0.27
C GLY A 1034 -32.85 13.84 1.24
N LEU A 1035 -31.97 12.96 1.72
CA LEU A 1035 -31.67 12.75 3.14
C LEU A 1035 -30.46 13.57 3.62
N GLY A 1036 -29.87 14.39 2.75
CA GLY A 1036 -28.67 15.17 3.08
C GLY A 1036 -27.48 14.28 3.47
N LEU A 1037 -27.33 13.13 2.82
CA LEU A 1037 -26.26 12.17 3.12
C LEU A 1037 -24.89 12.74 2.76
N LYS A 1038 -23.90 12.29 3.52
CA LYS A 1038 -22.47 12.53 3.32
C LYS A 1038 -21.73 11.21 3.48
N TYR A 1039 -20.60 11.08 2.81
CA TYR A 1039 -19.68 9.97 3.06
C TYR A 1039 -19.14 10.05 4.48
N ALA A 1040 -19.12 8.92 5.18
CA ALA A 1040 -18.45 8.79 6.46
C ALA A 1040 -16.91 8.64 6.26
N PRO A 1041 -16.12 8.60 7.35
CA PRO A 1041 -14.69 8.30 7.25
C PRO A 1041 -14.38 6.92 6.66
N ILE A 1042 -15.18 5.90 6.94
CA ILE A 1042 -15.01 4.57 6.35
C ILE A 1042 -15.62 4.56 4.94
N ASP A 1043 -14.91 3.98 3.96
CA ASP A 1043 -15.42 3.87 2.59
C ASP A 1043 -16.60 2.87 2.53
N GLY A 1044 -17.70 3.26 1.90
CA GLY A 1044 -18.95 2.48 1.91
C GLY A 1044 -19.98 2.94 2.95
N ASP A 1045 -19.58 3.76 3.90
CA ASP A 1045 -20.44 4.24 4.99
C ASP A 1045 -20.98 5.65 4.74
N PHE A 1046 -22.22 5.89 5.17
CA PHE A 1046 -22.93 7.14 4.95
C PHE A 1046 -23.61 7.65 6.23
N ILE A 1047 -23.41 8.93 6.49
CA ILE A 1047 -24.03 9.68 7.59
C ILE A 1047 -24.96 10.76 7.06
N ASN A 1048 -25.96 11.17 7.84
CA ASN A 1048 -26.80 12.33 7.51
C ASN A 1048 -26.17 13.65 7.98
N LEU A 1049 -26.91 14.77 7.87
CA LEU A 1049 -26.43 16.09 8.27
C LEU A 1049 -26.21 16.23 9.78
N GLU A 1050 -26.96 15.47 10.59
CA GLU A 1050 -26.81 15.41 12.04
C GLU A 1050 -25.63 14.54 12.49
N GLY A 1051 -24.97 13.83 11.56
CA GLY A 1051 -23.87 12.92 11.84
C GLY A 1051 -24.30 11.51 12.24
N ASN A 1052 -25.61 11.18 12.14
CA ASN A 1052 -26.11 9.85 12.41
C ASN A 1052 -25.74 8.91 11.25
N PHE A 1053 -25.36 7.68 11.59
CA PHE A 1053 -25.11 6.61 10.64
C PHE A 1053 -26.42 6.12 10.02
N VAL A 1054 -26.52 6.10 8.69
CA VAL A 1054 -27.78 5.84 7.96
C VAL A 1054 -27.68 4.67 6.98
N ALA A 1055 -26.55 4.53 6.27
CA ALA A 1055 -26.36 3.47 5.29
C ALA A 1055 -24.91 2.97 5.29
N GLN A 1056 -24.71 1.71 4.93
CA GLN A 1056 -23.40 1.07 4.84
C GLN A 1056 -23.37 0.04 3.72
N ASN A 1057 -22.19 -0.19 3.17
CA ASN A 1057 -21.96 -1.28 2.23
C ASN A 1057 -21.18 -2.40 2.91
N ILE A 1058 -21.78 -3.57 3.04
CA ILE A 1058 -21.15 -4.77 3.61
C ILE A 1058 -20.57 -5.63 2.48
N ASN A 1059 -19.31 -6.04 2.64
CA ASN A 1059 -18.57 -6.94 1.74
C ASN A 1059 -18.69 -6.56 0.25
N HIS A 1060 -18.79 -5.26 -0.03
CA HIS A 1060 -18.83 -4.69 -1.39
C HIS A 1060 -20.08 -5.06 -2.20
N ARG A 1061 -21.04 -5.78 -1.59
CA ARG A 1061 -22.11 -6.49 -2.29
C ARG A 1061 -23.48 -6.33 -1.65
N ASP A 1062 -23.59 -5.68 -0.49
CA ASP A 1062 -24.87 -5.42 0.17
C ASP A 1062 -24.95 -3.98 0.66
N LEU A 1063 -25.79 -3.16 0.01
CA LEU A 1063 -26.06 -1.79 0.44
C LEU A 1063 -27.22 -1.80 1.46
N LEU A 1064 -26.89 -1.79 2.74
CA LEU A 1064 -27.83 -1.72 3.85
C LEU A 1064 -28.19 -0.27 4.20
N PHE A 1065 -29.47 -0.04 4.46
CA PHE A 1065 -30.02 1.27 4.81
C PHE A 1065 -30.92 1.16 6.04
N LYS A 1066 -30.81 2.07 7.01
CA LYS A 1066 -31.70 2.07 8.18
C LYS A 1066 -33.17 2.15 7.76
N LYS A 1067 -33.94 1.14 8.16
CA LYS A 1067 -35.33 0.94 7.73
C LYS A 1067 -36.20 2.16 8.04
N GLU A 1068 -36.10 2.68 9.27
CA GLU A 1068 -36.91 3.81 9.71
C GLU A 1068 -36.63 5.08 8.90
N GLU A 1069 -35.36 5.45 8.75
CA GLU A 1069 -34.91 6.61 7.96
C GLU A 1069 -35.40 6.53 6.51
N LEU A 1070 -35.24 5.37 5.87
CA LEU A 1070 -35.69 5.16 4.49
C LEU A 1070 -37.21 5.30 4.36
N LEU A 1071 -37.98 4.62 5.22
CA LEU A 1071 -39.44 4.61 5.09
C LEU A 1071 -40.07 5.96 5.42
N ASN A 1072 -39.51 6.70 6.39
CA ASN A 1072 -39.93 8.07 6.69
C ASN A 1072 -39.72 8.98 5.47
N TYR A 1073 -38.52 8.96 4.86
CA TYR A 1073 -38.24 9.74 3.66
C TYR A 1073 -39.16 9.38 2.49
N LEU A 1074 -39.37 8.08 2.23
CA LEU A 1074 -40.25 7.64 1.13
C LEU A 1074 -41.70 8.10 1.35
N LYS A 1075 -42.20 8.01 2.58
CA LYS A 1075 -43.55 8.45 2.95
C LYS A 1075 -43.74 9.95 2.73
N GLU A 1076 -42.79 10.77 3.18
CA GLU A 1076 -42.82 12.23 3.01
C GLU A 1076 -42.79 12.66 1.54
N ASN A 1077 -42.16 11.86 0.67
CA ASN A 1077 -41.99 12.16 -0.74
C ASN A 1077 -43.01 11.46 -1.67
N ASN A 1078 -44.07 10.83 -1.13
CA ASN A 1078 -45.06 10.05 -1.88
C ASN A 1078 -44.44 8.95 -2.76
N LEU A 1079 -43.37 8.33 -2.26
CA LEU A 1079 -42.66 7.22 -2.86
C LEU A 1079 -42.88 5.94 -2.06
N GLU A 1080 -42.68 4.81 -2.72
CA GLU A 1080 -42.53 3.51 -2.08
C GLU A 1080 -41.38 2.74 -2.74
N ILE A 1081 -40.84 1.74 -2.04
CA ILE A 1081 -39.78 0.88 -2.57
C ILE A 1081 -40.35 -0.51 -2.93
N ILE A 1082 -39.90 -1.02 -4.06
CA ILE A 1082 -40.11 -2.40 -4.51
C ILE A 1082 -38.76 -3.03 -4.84
N TRP A 1083 -38.65 -4.35 -4.79
CA TRP A 1083 -37.47 -5.08 -5.21
C TRP A 1083 -37.81 -6.09 -6.29
N THR A 1084 -36.91 -6.27 -7.24
CA THR A 1084 -36.92 -7.44 -8.13
C THR A 1084 -35.85 -8.42 -7.67
N LEU A 1085 -36.17 -9.71 -7.71
CA LEU A 1085 -35.23 -10.81 -7.56
C LEU A 1085 -34.99 -11.41 -8.94
N LEU A 1086 -33.73 -11.51 -9.35
CA LEU A 1086 -33.25 -12.37 -10.43
C LEU A 1086 -32.35 -13.42 -9.79
N GLY A 1087 -32.58 -14.70 -10.01
CA GLY A 1087 -31.77 -15.75 -9.43
C GLY A 1087 -31.77 -17.01 -10.27
N GLU A 1088 -30.95 -17.98 -9.86
CA GLU A 1088 -30.91 -19.30 -10.48
C GLU A 1088 -30.64 -20.36 -9.41
N LYS A 1089 -31.30 -21.51 -9.54
CA LYS A 1089 -30.96 -22.75 -8.83
C LYS A 1089 -30.40 -23.72 -9.86
N MET A 1090 -29.15 -24.13 -9.70
CA MET A 1090 -28.43 -24.89 -10.74
C MET A 1090 -27.56 -26.02 -10.18
N SER A 1091 -27.52 -27.13 -10.92
CA SER A 1091 -26.54 -28.20 -10.75
C SER A 1091 -25.78 -28.39 -12.06
N TYR A 1092 -24.48 -28.15 -12.05
CA TYR A 1092 -23.69 -28.16 -13.29
C TYR A 1092 -22.28 -28.69 -13.11
N ASN A 1093 -21.74 -29.19 -14.23
CA ASN A 1093 -20.33 -29.55 -14.40
C ASN A 1093 -19.85 -28.98 -15.74
N SER A 1094 -18.72 -28.27 -15.73
CA SER A 1094 -18.13 -27.66 -16.94
C SER A 1094 -17.72 -28.69 -18.01
N ARG A 1095 -17.46 -29.94 -17.61
CA ARG A 1095 -17.08 -31.06 -18.50
C ARG A 1095 -18.25 -31.92 -18.96
N ASP A 1096 -19.42 -31.80 -18.33
CA ASP A 1096 -20.62 -32.59 -18.66
C ASP A 1096 -21.85 -31.71 -18.87
N LEU A 1097 -21.80 -30.97 -19.98
CA LEU A 1097 -22.83 -30.00 -20.35
C LEU A 1097 -24.22 -30.62 -20.56
N ASN A 1098 -24.29 -31.90 -20.94
CA ASN A 1098 -25.54 -32.59 -21.28
C ASN A 1098 -26.41 -32.92 -20.06
N ASN A 1099 -25.83 -32.94 -18.86
CA ASN A 1099 -26.55 -33.21 -17.61
C ASN A 1099 -26.60 -31.98 -16.69
N ASN A 1100 -26.52 -30.77 -17.25
CA ASN A 1100 -26.67 -29.56 -16.45
C ASN A 1100 -28.17 -29.25 -16.26
N HIS A 1101 -28.55 -28.95 -15.02
CA HIS A 1101 -29.92 -28.62 -14.65
C HIS A 1101 -29.95 -27.18 -14.14
N PHE A 1102 -30.86 -26.37 -14.68
CA PHE A 1102 -31.02 -24.96 -14.33
C PHE A 1102 -32.50 -24.65 -14.11
N LYS A 1103 -32.79 -23.83 -13.10
CA LYS A 1103 -34.09 -23.19 -12.92
C LYS A 1103 -33.89 -21.71 -12.69
N GLU A 1104 -34.44 -20.89 -13.58
CA GLU A 1104 -34.40 -19.45 -13.46
C GLU A 1104 -35.45 -19.00 -12.44
N LEU A 1105 -35.07 -18.09 -11.56
CA LEU A 1105 -35.91 -17.57 -10.48
C LEU A 1105 -36.13 -16.07 -10.69
N SER A 1106 -37.38 -15.65 -10.57
CA SER A 1106 -37.78 -14.25 -10.63
C SER A 1106 -38.74 -13.93 -9.49
N GLY A 1107 -38.73 -12.71 -8.96
CA GLY A 1107 -39.66 -12.34 -7.89
C GLY A 1107 -39.81 -10.84 -7.73
N VAL A 1108 -40.93 -10.42 -7.14
CA VAL A 1108 -41.19 -9.00 -6.85
C VAL A 1108 -41.59 -8.86 -5.40
N PHE A 1109 -40.84 -8.05 -4.67
CA PHE A 1109 -41.04 -7.82 -3.24
C PHE A 1109 -41.36 -6.36 -2.97
N TYR A 1110 -42.12 -6.10 -1.91
CA TYR A 1110 -42.52 -4.76 -1.48
C TYR A 1110 -42.87 -4.76 0.01
N ILE A 1111 -42.94 -3.58 0.62
CA ILE A 1111 -43.35 -3.44 2.02
C ILE A 1111 -44.87 -3.27 2.10
N GLU A 1112 -45.52 -4.01 3.00
CA GLU A 1112 -46.92 -3.83 3.37
C GLU A 1112 -47.07 -4.11 4.87
N ASN A 1113 -47.68 -3.19 5.62
CA ASN A 1113 -47.79 -3.24 7.08
C ASN A 1113 -46.43 -3.48 7.78
N ASP A 1114 -45.40 -2.73 7.35
CA ASP A 1114 -44.02 -2.81 7.85
C ASP A 1114 -43.31 -4.17 7.67
N ILE A 1115 -43.87 -5.06 6.83
CA ILE A 1115 -43.29 -6.38 6.54
C ILE A 1115 -43.03 -6.50 5.04
N VAL A 1116 -41.90 -7.11 4.67
CA VAL A 1116 -41.59 -7.49 3.28
C VAL A 1116 -42.52 -8.61 2.82
N LYS A 1117 -43.23 -8.39 1.71
CA LYS A 1117 -44.10 -9.37 1.04
C LYS A 1117 -43.69 -9.55 -0.42
N GLY A 1118 -43.91 -10.74 -0.96
CA GLY A 1118 -43.63 -11.11 -2.33
C GLY A 1118 -43.41 -12.61 -2.44
N ASP A 1119 -43.49 -13.12 -3.67
CA ASP A 1119 -43.32 -14.55 -3.98
C ASP A 1119 -42.28 -14.71 -5.09
N ILE A 1120 -41.60 -15.85 -5.09
CA ILE A 1120 -40.71 -16.27 -6.17
C ILE A 1120 -41.53 -17.07 -7.19
N ILE A 1121 -41.33 -16.77 -8.46
CA ILE A 1121 -41.79 -17.56 -9.60
C ILE A 1121 -40.57 -18.15 -10.31
N SER A 1122 -40.73 -19.33 -10.90
CA SER A 1122 -39.67 -20.03 -11.60
C SER A 1122 -39.97 -20.16 -13.09
N PHE A 1123 -38.92 -20.17 -13.90
CA PHE A 1123 -38.97 -20.42 -15.33
C PHE A 1123 -37.97 -21.53 -15.70
N ASP A 1124 -38.31 -22.31 -16.71
CA ASP A 1124 -37.34 -23.22 -17.33
C ASP A 1124 -36.43 -22.41 -18.26
N ARG A 1125 -35.14 -22.68 -18.21
CA ARG A 1125 -34.13 -22.04 -19.06
C ARG A 1125 -34.28 -22.55 -20.49
N GLU A 1126 -34.53 -21.64 -21.43
CA GLU A 1126 -34.69 -21.96 -22.86
C GLU A 1126 -33.42 -22.50 -23.53
#